data_AF-A0A256IRY1-F1
#
_entry.id   AF-A0A256IRY1-F1
#
_cell.length_a   1.000
_cell.length_b   1.000
_cell.length_c   1.000
_cell.angle_alpha   90.00
_cell.angle_beta   90.00
_cell.angle_gamma   90.00
#
_symmetry.space_group_name_H-M   'P 1'
#
loop_
_entity.id
_entity.type
_entity.pdbx_description
1 polymer ?
#
loop_
_entity_poly.entity_id
_entity_poly.type
_entity_poly.pdbx_seq_one_letter_code
_entity_poly.pdbx_strand_id
1 'polypeptide(L)'
;MTGSDDGRRVTFETAGETLYVRDALEETRLALRFDREPDPRPALVDLFALPVDRAVSLEAGSVSIPKYATVSVRESGGEFVAELTDDLTLPRGSYCLDVVGVTKAFVRAVDVEVSATGMADGGAVEVAFDRPTTVTVGGRSLHTRPEATMTVPDDPEALAAAVSTLGSSIAEASPERSWPTLRGYPPRIARGDELEIPASLATPDAGVEIAVPATYADVYRVAPLAYYLGATVVAGADPELRLETGFVEPLPSEGAALERRAADLLGTTLFLDSLARTEGYVPSERYEYDRIGGELPFYPPNLADRSTSDRLMEYLEVDRETVEPYLPDRATTAVLRPGPAGMELLGHLAHLLAPIRVRGSSTADGRDRADFQDRARSREGGASAGSGAPIAAAIASDLPLESGTPSPDDAPLASGAAALSVAAYENALARPRPTKGDLRVAFLADSDDRARAVERAMTEPEPPDGIDAWEVLDRPTREAARDPLADPGVGLCLCSLPTDGSRIACSDGVLDLADLDRVPTMTAFEHARRVAPAASAVAAGSHGAIAVDGVLGPERVRTLVGLLATATPLASSVALARVREVADVRLAGDPSTVAVTPEQGGTPGLVRVRSLSETAHAVAWRSLPSVEARPGSEYHPFFEWADTLPELVGAEREGSRPISTAEVLDLVPEPDSVVDLNGAIVFERDGITADDVRRSARRALAEGSSGGGISVRSGEELR
;
A
#
# COMPACT_ATOMS: atom_id res chain seq x y z
N MET A 1 -31.50 22.67 -10.03
CA MET A 1 -31.00 23.07 -11.37
C MET A 1 -30.09 21.95 -11.84
N THR A 2 -30.55 21.16 -12.80
CA THR A 2 -29.85 20.00 -13.37
C THR A 2 -29.12 20.45 -14.64
N GLY A 3 -27.90 20.97 -14.48
CA GLY A 3 -26.95 21.09 -15.59
C GLY A 3 -26.11 19.81 -15.63
N SER A 4 -25.89 19.23 -16.81
CA SER A 4 -25.06 18.04 -17.00
C SER A 4 -23.65 18.29 -16.45
N ASP A 5 -23.30 17.59 -15.39
CA ASP A 5 -22.09 17.73 -14.55
C ASP A 5 -20.90 16.92 -15.13
N ASP A 6 -20.81 16.81 -16.46
CA ASP A 6 -20.12 15.73 -17.21
C ASP A 6 -18.57 15.80 -17.20
N GLY A 7 -17.97 16.49 -16.22
CA GLY A 7 -16.51 16.61 -16.09
C GLY A 7 -16.00 16.97 -14.70
N ARG A 8 -16.82 16.89 -13.65
CA ARG A 8 -16.40 17.21 -12.27
C ARG A 8 -16.30 15.95 -11.43
N ARG A 9 -15.13 15.72 -10.81
CA ARG A 9 -14.86 14.57 -9.93
C ARG A 9 -15.78 14.57 -8.71
N VAL A 10 -16.01 15.72 -8.09
CA VAL A 10 -16.86 15.86 -6.90
C VAL A 10 -18.13 16.65 -7.18
N THR A 11 -19.27 16.11 -6.74
CA THR A 11 -20.60 16.74 -6.86
C THR A 11 -21.37 16.63 -5.55
N PHE A 12 -22.43 17.44 -5.41
CA PHE A 12 -23.28 17.47 -4.22
C PHE A 12 -24.73 17.20 -4.61
N GLU A 13 -25.37 16.25 -3.95
CA GLU A 13 -26.77 15.88 -4.17
C GLU A 13 -27.53 15.90 -2.83
N THR A 14 -28.79 16.32 -2.82
CA THR A 14 -29.60 16.35 -1.58
C THR A 14 -30.76 15.35 -1.65
N ALA A 15 -31.06 14.69 -0.54
CA ALA A 15 -32.28 13.90 -0.37
C ALA A 15 -32.78 13.99 1.08
N GLY A 16 -33.92 14.67 1.29
CA GLY A 16 -34.41 14.96 2.63
C GLY A 16 -33.36 15.74 3.43
N GLU A 17 -33.04 15.28 4.63
CA GLU A 17 -32.05 15.90 5.53
C GLU A 17 -30.60 15.53 5.20
N THR A 18 -30.34 14.82 4.11
CA THR A 18 -29.01 14.31 3.77
C THR A 18 -28.40 15.08 2.59
N LEU A 19 -27.16 15.53 2.77
CA LEU A 19 -26.27 15.96 1.71
C LEU A 19 -25.33 14.80 1.35
N TYR A 20 -25.36 14.36 0.11
CA TYR A 20 -24.40 13.42 -0.43
C TYR A 20 -23.23 14.18 -1.05
N VAL A 21 -22.02 13.91 -0.56
CA VAL A 21 -20.77 14.28 -1.25
C VAL A 21 -20.43 13.10 -2.15
N ARG A 22 -20.62 13.27 -3.45
CA ARG A 22 -20.43 12.21 -4.44
C ARG A 22 -19.08 12.37 -5.11
N ASP A 23 -18.34 11.27 -5.14
CA ASP A 23 -17.12 11.13 -5.93
C ASP A 23 -17.44 10.28 -7.17
N ALA A 24 -17.45 10.92 -8.33
CA ALA A 24 -17.72 10.27 -9.60
C ALA A 24 -16.58 9.34 -10.04
N LEU A 25 -15.35 9.63 -9.64
CA LEU A 25 -14.19 8.80 -9.95
C LEU A 25 -14.23 7.52 -9.11
N GLU A 26 -14.48 7.65 -7.82
CA GLU A 26 -14.54 6.49 -6.91
C GLU A 26 -15.86 5.71 -6.99
N GLU A 27 -16.87 6.27 -7.65
CA GLU A 27 -18.24 5.76 -7.66
C GLU A 27 -18.83 5.61 -6.24
N THR A 28 -18.40 6.46 -5.31
CA THR A 28 -18.81 6.47 -3.91
C THR A 28 -19.61 7.72 -3.56
N ARG A 29 -20.30 7.65 -2.42
CA ARG A 29 -20.99 8.81 -1.84
C ARG A 29 -20.90 8.77 -0.32
N LEU A 30 -20.40 9.85 0.27
CA LEU A 30 -20.46 10.09 1.69
C LEU A 30 -21.79 10.78 2.03
N ALA A 31 -22.49 10.28 3.05
CA ALA A 31 -23.78 10.80 3.47
C ALA A 31 -23.62 11.63 4.74
N LEU A 32 -23.77 12.95 4.64
CA LEU A 32 -23.81 13.86 5.79
C LEU A 32 -25.26 14.23 6.08
N ARG A 33 -25.76 13.90 7.27
CA ARG A 33 -27.15 14.18 7.64
C ARG A 33 -27.21 15.43 8.54
N PHE A 34 -28.10 16.36 8.24
CA PHE A 34 -28.27 17.62 8.97
C PHE A 34 -29.59 17.64 9.76
N ASP A 35 -29.79 18.67 10.59
CA ASP A 35 -31.03 18.89 11.37
C ASP A 35 -32.24 19.32 10.52
N ARG A 36 -32.01 19.61 9.23
CA ARG A 36 -33.01 20.10 8.27
C ARG A 36 -32.61 19.74 6.84
N GLU A 37 -33.56 19.88 5.92
CA GLU A 37 -33.30 19.72 4.48
C GLU A 37 -32.27 20.75 4.00
N PRO A 38 -31.11 20.32 3.45
CA PRO A 38 -30.08 21.24 2.99
C PRO A 38 -30.50 22.02 1.74
N ASP A 39 -30.24 23.33 1.72
CA ASP A 39 -30.30 24.19 0.52
C ASP A 39 -28.88 24.64 0.12
N PRO A 40 -28.05 23.75 -0.47
CA PRO A 40 -26.65 24.03 -0.73
C PRO A 40 -26.47 25.12 -1.79
N ARG A 41 -25.67 26.14 -1.46
CA ARG A 41 -25.22 27.19 -2.38
C ARG A 41 -23.74 27.01 -2.70
N PRO A 42 -23.27 27.19 -3.94
CA PRO A 42 -21.85 27.12 -4.25
C PRO A 42 -21.02 28.02 -3.33
N ALA A 43 -19.90 27.50 -2.84
CA ALA A 43 -18.97 28.20 -1.96
C ALA A 43 -17.56 28.21 -2.57
N LEU A 44 -16.70 29.10 -2.06
CA LEU A 44 -15.30 29.17 -2.47
C LEU A 44 -14.53 28.00 -1.83
N VAL A 45 -13.69 27.34 -2.63
CA VAL A 45 -12.81 26.25 -2.16
C VAL A 45 -11.70 26.80 -1.26
N ASP A 46 -11.27 28.04 -1.47
CA ASP A 46 -10.25 28.75 -0.66
C ASP A 46 -10.70 29.06 0.78
N LEU A 47 -11.92 28.68 1.17
CA LEU A 47 -12.37 28.76 2.56
C LEU A 47 -11.76 27.65 3.43
N PHE A 48 -11.17 26.63 2.81
CA PHE A 48 -10.54 25.49 3.49
C PHE A 48 -9.02 25.64 3.44
N ALA A 49 -8.37 25.34 4.56
CA ALA A 49 -6.90 25.27 4.62
C ALA A 49 -6.36 24.09 3.79
N LEU A 50 -7.10 22.98 3.75
CA LEU A 50 -6.78 21.81 2.92
C LEU A 50 -7.51 21.91 1.57
N PRO A 51 -6.90 21.45 0.47
CA PRO A 51 -7.51 21.56 -0.85
C PRO A 51 -8.79 20.73 -0.92
N VAL A 52 -9.79 21.28 -1.60
CA VAL A 52 -11.08 20.63 -1.91
C VAL A 52 -11.42 20.84 -3.39
N ASP A 53 -12.04 19.85 -4.01
CA ASP A 53 -12.42 19.92 -5.43
C ASP A 53 -13.64 20.82 -5.65
N ARG A 54 -14.55 20.84 -4.66
CA ARG A 54 -15.79 21.60 -4.72
C ARG A 54 -16.31 21.89 -3.32
N ALA A 55 -17.00 23.03 -3.16
CA ALA A 55 -17.60 23.42 -1.90
C ALA A 55 -19.03 23.96 -2.05
N VAL A 56 -19.84 23.75 -1.02
CA VAL A 56 -21.18 24.32 -0.85
C VAL A 56 -21.38 24.86 0.57
N SER A 57 -22.19 25.90 0.73
CA SER A 57 -22.62 26.41 2.04
C SER A 57 -24.12 26.19 2.24
N LEU A 58 -24.52 25.93 3.47
CA LEU A 58 -25.90 25.67 3.89
C LEU A 58 -26.08 26.09 5.36
N GLU A 59 -27.33 26.28 5.79
CA GLU A 59 -27.66 26.55 7.20
C GLU A 59 -27.91 25.24 7.96
N ALA A 60 -27.26 25.05 9.11
CA ALA A 60 -27.45 23.88 9.96
C ALA A 60 -27.24 24.19 11.44
N GLY A 61 -27.94 23.43 12.30
CA GLY A 61 -27.70 23.37 13.76
C GLY A 61 -26.92 22.14 14.19
N SER A 62 -26.86 21.09 13.36
CA SER A 62 -26.03 19.91 13.60
C SER A 62 -25.70 19.16 12.31
N VAL A 63 -24.68 18.31 12.36
CA VAL A 63 -24.32 17.34 11.33
C VAL A 63 -24.04 15.97 11.97
N SER A 64 -24.56 14.92 11.35
CA SER A 64 -24.37 13.52 11.70
C SER A 64 -23.51 12.86 10.62
N ILE A 65 -22.39 12.29 11.04
CA ILE A 65 -21.36 11.71 10.17
C ILE A 65 -21.37 10.17 10.33
N PRO A 66 -21.32 9.39 9.24
CA PRO A 66 -21.41 7.94 9.32
C PRO A 66 -20.28 7.30 10.13
N LYS A 67 -20.61 6.27 10.91
CA LYS A 67 -19.67 5.55 11.81
C LYS A 67 -18.43 4.94 11.16
N TYR A 68 -18.43 4.77 9.84
CA TYR A 68 -17.29 4.22 9.09
C TYR A 68 -16.26 5.29 8.73
N ALA A 69 -16.57 6.57 8.97
CA ALA A 69 -15.67 7.67 8.66
C ALA A 69 -14.92 8.10 9.92
N THR A 70 -13.62 8.30 9.78
CA THR A 70 -12.80 8.94 10.80
C THR A 70 -13.04 10.45 10.76
N VAL A 71 -13.16 11.08 11.94
CA VAL A 71 -13.36 12.52 12.04
C VAL A 71 -12.30 13.15 12.92
N SER A 72 -11.50 14.04 12.32
CA SER A 72 -10.56 14.89 13.04
C SER A 72 -11.06 16.33 13.05
N VAL A 73 -10.94 17.00 14.20
CA VAL A 73 -11.22 18.42 14.33
C VAL A 73 -9.94 19.22 14.10
N ARG A 74 -10.05 20.24 13.27
CA ARG A 74 -9.01 21.24 13.02
C ARG A 74 -9.53 22.64 13.28
N GLU A 75 -8.64 23.56 13.60
CA GLU A 75 -8.90 25.00 13.50
C GLU A 75 -9.00 25.40 12.02
N SER A 76 -9.55 26.59 11.75
CA SER A 76 -9.70 27.09 10.38
C SER A 76 -8.38 27.30 9.62
N GLY A 77 -7.26 27.41 10.35
CA GLY A 77 -5.90 27.46 9.79
C GLY A 77 -5.32 26.08 9.42
N GLY A 78 -6.01 24.99 9.76
CA GLY A 78 -5.57 23.61 9.50
C GLY A 78 -4.93 22.93 10.71
N GLU A 79 -4.66 23.67 11.79
CA GLU A 79 -4.04 23.12 13.00
C GLU A 79 -4.91 22.00 13.60
N PHE A 80 -4.30 20.86 13.92
CA PHE A 80 -5.00 19.73 14.54
C PHE A 80 -5.42 20.08 15.97
N VAL A 81 -6.68 19.81 16.30
CA VAL A 81 -7.23 20.02 17.64
C VAL A 81 -7.37 18.69 18.36
N ALA A 82 -8.10 17.74 17.75
CA ALA A 82 -8.37 16.42 18.31
C ALA A 82 -8.89 15.48 17.23
N GLU A 83 -8.75 14.17 17.46
CA GLU A 83 -9.54 13.15 16.77
C GLU A 83 -10.78 12.85 17.63
N LEU A 84 -11.95 12.69 17.01
CA LEU A 84 -13.21 12.47 17.73
C LEU A 84 -13.38 11.01 18.19
N THR A 85 -12.44 10.52 19.00
CA THR A 85 -12.52 9.17 19.60
C THR A 85 -13.54 9.15 20.74
N ASP A 86 -13.48 10.16 21.61
CA ASP A 86 -14.38 10.39 22.75
C ASP A 86 -15.24 11.65 22.53
N ASP A 87 -16.23 11.84 23.41
CA ASP A 87 -17.04 13.06 23.45
C ASP A 87 -16.17 14.31 23.63
N LEU A 88 -16.45 15.33 22.82
CA LEU A 88 -15.67 16.56 22.78
C LEU A 88 -16.56 17.79 22.83
N THR A 89 -16.17 18.79 23.63
CA THR A 89 -16.78 20.13 23.58
C THR A 89 -15.70 21.15 23.27
N LEU A 90 -15.96 21.99 22.28
CA LEU A 90 -15.05 23.04 21.84
C LEU A 90 -15.63 24.42 22.19
N PRO A 91 -14.78 25.35 22.67
CA PRO A 91 -15.21 26.71 22.95
C PRO A 91 -15.60 27.44 21.65
N ARG A 92 -16.04 28.69 21.77
CA ARG A 92 -16.38 29.51 20.61
C ARG A 92 -15.15 29.74 19.73
N GLY A 93 -15.19 29.23 18.51
CA GLY A 93 -14.04 29.24 17.59
C GLY A 93 -14.44 29.04 16.12
N SER A 94 -13.45 28.75 15.28
CA SER A 94 -13.65 28.45 13.86
C SER A 94 -13.06 27.09 13.54
N TYR A 95 -13.91 26.11 13.34
CA TYR A 95 -13.52 24.72 13.24
C TYR A 95 -13.77 24.15 11.84
N CYS A 96 -12.95 23.17 11.47
CA CYS A 96 -13.08 22.36 10.29
C CYS A 96 -13.01 20.88 10.70
N LEU A 97 -14.08 20.13 10.46
CA LEU A 97 -14.08 18.68 10.63
C LEU A 97 -13.50 18.05 9.36
N ASP A 98 -12.34 17.41 9.45
CA ASP A 98 -11.75 16.56 8.42
C ASP A 98 -12.38 15.17 8.51
N VAL A 99 -13.24 14.84 7.55
CA VAL A 99 -14.02 13.60 7.50
C VAL A 99 -13.41 12.70 6.43
N VAL A 100 -12.83 11.59 6.86
CA VAL A 100 -12.21 10.59 5.98
C VAL A 100 -13.08 9.33 6.00
N GLY A 101 -13.90 9.17 4.95
CA GLY A 101 -14.67 7.95 4.70
C GLY A 101 -14.42 7.43 3.29
N VAL A 102 -15.48 6.96 2.61
CA VAL A 102 -15.42 6.55 1.19
C VAL A 102 -15.13 7.71 0.22
N THR A 103 -15.19 8.94 0.70
CA THR A 103 -14.81 10.20 0.05
C THR A 103 -14.25 11.10 1.16
N LYS A 104 -13.32 12.01 0.81
CA LYS A 104 -12.84 13.02 1.77
C LYS A 104 -13.77 14.22 1.76
N ALA A 105 -14.23 14.64 2.94
CA ALA A 105 -15.07 15.82 3.09
C ALA A 105 -14.59 16.69 4.26
N PHE A 106 -14.91 17.97 4.17
CA PHE A 106 -14.57 18.95 5.19
C PHE A 106 -15.82 19.70 5.59
N VAL A 107 -16.12 19.77 6.88
CA VAL A 107 -17.26 20.52 7.39
C VAL A 107 -16.75 21.69 8.22
N ARG A 108 -16.85 22.89 7.66
CA ARG A 108 -16.33 24.13 8.26
C ARG A 108 -17.46 24.97 8.85
N ALA A 109 -17.29 25.39 10.10
CA ALA A 109 -18.19 26.31 10.81
C ALA A 109 -17.37 27.38 11.54
N VAL A 110 -17.88 28.61 11.61
CA VAL A 110 -17.17 29.77 12.18
C VAL A 110 -18.00 30.45 13.26
N ASP A 111 -17.33 30.98 14.29
CA ASP A 111 -17.95 31.66 15.43
C ASP A 111 -19.04 30.81 16.10
N VAL A 112 -18.67 29.56 16.40
CA VAL A 112 -19.54 28.54 17.02
C VAL A 112 -18.87 27.86 18.21
N GLU A 113 -19.67 27.48 19.18
CA GLU A 113 -19.31 26.44 20.16
C GLU A 113 -19.78 25.09 19.60
N VAL A 114 -19.00 24.04 19.80
CA VAL A 114 -19.25 22.71 19.23
C VAL A 114 -19.37 21.68 20.34
N SER A 115 -20.36 20.80 20.23
CA SER A 115 -20.46 19.58 21.04
C SER A 115 -20.53 18.39 20.09
N ALA A 116 -19.61 17.43 20.25
CA ALA A 116 -19.49 16.27 19.40
C ALA A 116 -19.49 14.98 20.23
N THR A 117 -20.11 13.91 19.72
CA THR A 117 -20.01 12.57 20.30
C THR A 117 -18.74 11.84 19.84
N GLY A 118 -18.23 10.92 20.64
CA GLY A 118 -17.10 10.07 20.28
C GLY A 118 -17.46 8.96 19.28
N MET A 119 -16.46 8.51 18.51
CA MET A 119 -16.56 7.32 17.64
C MET A 119 -16.63 6.01 18.44
N ALA A 120 -16.13 5.99 19.68
CA ALA A 120 -16.11 4.80 20.54
C ALA A 120 -17.52 4.21 20.83
N ASP A 121 -18.56 5.04 20.73
CA ASP A 121 -19.94 4.62 20.98
C ASP A 121 -20.56 3.76 19.86
N GLY A 122 -19.82 3.51 18.77
CA GLY A 122 -20.23 2.64 17.64
C GLY A 122 -21.39 3.19 16.79
N GLY A 123 -21.85 4.40 17.10
CA GLY A 123 -22.87 5.17 16.40
C GLY A 123 -22.29 6.14 15.37
N ALA A 124 -23.17 6.93 14.74
CA ALA A 124 -22.74 8.08 13.95
C ALA A 124 -22.09 9.13 14.86
N VAL A 125 -21.11 9.87 14.34
CA VAL A 125 -20.54 11.03 15.05
C VAL A 125 -21.51 12.19 14.89
N GLU A 126 -22.15 12.59 15.98
CA GLU A 126 -23.08 13.69 16.03
C GLU A 126 -22.36 14.96 16.45
N VAL A 127 -22.42 16.01 15.63
CA VAL A 127 -21.81 17.31 15.92
C VAL A 127 -22.89 18.38 15.94
N ALA A 128 -23.09 19.00 17.10
CA ALA A 128 -24.05 20.07 17.33
C ALA A 128 -23.35 21.43 17.50
N PHE A 129 -23.97 22.47 16.93
CA PHE A 129 -23.56 23.86 17.11
C PHE A 129 -24.47 24.55 18.13
N ASP A 130 -23.96 25.55 18.85
CA ASP A 130 -24.73 26.30 19.86
C ASP A 130 -25.96 27.04 19.29
N ARG A 131 -25.94 27.33 18.00
CA ARG A 131 -27.02 27.98 17.25
C ARG A 131 -27.00 27.53 15.79
N PRO A 132 -28.14 27.64 15.07
CA PRO A 132 -28.13 27.53 13.62
C PRO A 132 -27.11 28.50 13.01
N THR A 133 -26.22 27.99 12.18
CA THR A 133 -25.13 28.73 11.56
C THR A 133 -24.95 28.34 10.10
N THR A 134 -24.22 29.17 9.34
CA THR A 134 -23.76 28.81 8.00
C THR A 134 -22.60 27.83 8.12
N VAL A 135 -22.81 26.61 7.64
CA VAL A 135 -21.81 25.55 7.51
C VAL A 135 -21.36 25.47 6.06
N THR A 136 -20.06 25.34 5.81
CA THR A 136 -19.50 25.10 4.48
C THR A 136 -18.96 23.69 4.40
N VAL A 137 -19.42 22.94 3.40
CA VAL A 137 -19.00 21.56 3.13
C VAL A 137 -18.13 21.54 1.88
N GLY A 138 -16.89 21.10 2.04
CA GLY A 138 -15.96 20.82 0.94
C GLY A 138 -15.89 19.33 0.68
N GLY A 139 -15.75 18.92 -0.57
CA GLY A 139 -15.51 17.52 -0.95
C GLY A 139 -14.26 17.40 -1.79
N ARG A 140 -13.50 16.33 -1.58
CA ARG A 140 -12.30 15.97 -2.34
C ARG A 140 -12.31 14.49 -2.69
N SER A 141 -11.96 14.17 -3.93
CA SER A 141 -11.73 12.81 -4.34
C SER A 141 -10.48 12.23 -3.68
N LEU A 142 -10.56 10.99 -3.23
CA LEU A 142 -9.37 10.28 -2.75
C LEU A 142 -8.46 9.86 -3.91
N HIS A 143 -9.00 9.81 -5.14
CA HIS A 143 -8.29 9.44 -6.37
C HIS A 143 -7.46 8.17 -6.18
N THR A 144 -8.07 7.11 -5.62
CA THR A 144 -7.46 5.81 -5.37
C THR A 144 -7.63 4.84 -6.54
N ARG A 145 -8.23 5.29 -7.65
CA ARG A 145 -8.27 4.53 -8.92
C ARG A 145 -7.98 5.40 -10.15
N PRO A 146 -7.50 4.78 -11.25
CA PRO A 146 -7.20 5.51 -12.48
C PRO A 146 -8.41 6.23 -13.06
N GLU A 147 -8.24 7.50 -13.44
CA GLU A 147 -9.32 8.31 -14.04
C GLU A 147 -9.64 7.99 -15.50
N ALA A 148 -8.65 7.48 -16.24
CA ALA A 148 -8.81 7.14 -17.65
C ALA A 148 -7.79 6.06 -18.07
N THR A 149 -7.91 5.60 -19.31
CA THR A 149 -6.98 4.67 -19.95
C THR A 149 -6.37 5.31 -21.20
N MET A 150 -5.05 5.34 -21.26
CA MET A 150 -4.28 5.68 -22.46
C MET A 150 -4.01 4.43 -23.28
N THR A 151 -4.12 4.53 -24.61
CA THR A 151 -3.69 3.46 -25.52
C THR A 151 -2.30 3.79 -26.03
N VAL A 152 -1.37 2.83 -25.94
CA VAL A 152 0.03 3.04 -26.28
C VAL A 152 0.48 1.95 -27.26
N PRO A 153 1.06 2.30 -28.42
CA PRO A 153 1.64 1.32 -29.33
C PRO A 153 2.92 0.72 -28.76
N ASP A 154 3.40 -0.38 -29.31
CA ASP A 154 4.73 -0.91 -28.95
C ASP A 154 5.85 -0.05 -29.56
N ASP A 155 5.94 1.20 -29.11
CA ASP A 155 6.95 2.17 -29.45
C ASP A 155 7.42 2.91 -28.17
N PRO A 156 8.72 2.90 -27.84
CA PRO A 156 9.22 3.55 -26.64
C PRO A 156 9.08 5.08 -26.65
N GLU A 157 9.03 5.74 -27.82
CA GLU A 157 8.76 7.18 -27.89
C GLU A 157 7.30 7.49 -27.49
N ALA A 158 6.34 6.72 -28.03
CA ALA A 158 4.95 6.81 -27.61
C ALA A 158 4.77 6.48 -26.12
N LEU A 159 5.53 5.52 -25.59
CA LEU A 159 5.54 5.23 -24.16
C LEU A 159 6.06 6.41 -23.32
N ALA A 160 7.11 7.10 -23.75
CA ALA A 160 7.62 8.29 -23.06
C ALA A 160 6.56 9.41 -23.00
N ALA A 161 5.79 9.60 -24.08
CA ALA A 161 4.65 10.52 -24.09
C ALA A 161 3.58 10.10 -23.08
N ALA A 162 3.22 8.81 -23.03
CA ALA A 162 2.27 8.30 -22.04
C ALA A 162 2.77 8.49 -20.60
N VAL A 163 4.04 8.19 -20.31
CA VAL A 163 4.68 8.38 -19.00
C VAL A 163 4.64 9.83 -18.55
N SER A 164 4.84 10.78 -19.47
CA SER A 164 4.75 12.23 -19.20
C SER A 164 3.37 12.65 -18.69
N THR A 165 2.32 11.90 -19.04
CA THR A 165 0.94 12.20 -18.63
C THR A 165 0.55 11.55 -17.30
N LEU A 166 1.37 10.64 -16.74
CA LEU A 166 1.03 9.95 -15.49
C LEU A 166 0.80 10.93 -14.32
N GLY A 167 1.49 12.06 -14.33
CA GLY A 167 1.35 13.10 -13.31
C GLY A 167 0.01 13.87 -13.35
N SER A 168 -0.88 13.62 -14.32
CA SER A 168 -2.22 14.25 -14.37
C SER A 168 -3.08 13.96 -13.11
N SER A 169 -2.73 12.90 -12.39
CA SER A 169 -3.38 12.50 -11.13
C SER A 169 -2.84 13.22 -9.89
N ILE A 170 -1.75 13.99 -10.00
CA ILE A 170 -1.21 14.80 -8.91
C ILE A 170 -2.07 16.06 -8.76
N ALA A 171 -2.54 16.31 -7.53
CA ALA A 171 -3.44 17.42 -7.25
C ALA A 171 -2.73 18.79 -7.37
N GLU A 172 -1.44 18.84 -6.98
CA GLU A 172 -0.67 20.07 -6.93
C GLU A 172 0.85 19.82 -6.99
N ALA A 173 1.60 20.86 -7.37
CA ALA A 173 3.06 20.80 -7.52
C ALA A 173 3.84 21.23 -6.26
N SER A 174 3.18 21.56 -5.16
CA SER A 174 3.85 21.92 -3.89
C SER A 174 4.48 20.67 -3.22
N PRO A 175 5.27 20.82 -2.14
CA PRO A 175 5.75 19.68 -1.35
C PRO A 175 4.63 18.82 -0.75
N GLU A 176 3.40 19.33 -0.67
CA GLU A 176 2.22 18.61 -0.19
C GLU A 176 1.92 17.36 -1.02
N ARG A 177 2.38 17.28 -2.28
CA ARG A 177 2.29 16.06 -3.11
C ARG A 177 3.01 14.84 -2.52
N SER A 178 3.86 15.03 -1.51
CA SER A 178 4.41 13.93 -0.72
C SER A 178 3.31 13.18 0.02
N TRP A 179 2.20 13.83 0.43
CA TRP A 179 1.01 13.15 0.93
C TRP A 179 0.39 12.25 -0.15
N PRO A 180 0.18 10.95 0.14
CA PRO A 180 -0.42 10.05 -0.85
C PRO A 180 -1.82 10.47 -1.31
N THR A 181 -2.58 11.17 -0.47
CA THR A 181 -3.94 11.66 -0.84
C THR A 181 -3.93 12.86 -1.79
N LEU A 182 -2.76 13.47 -2.05
CA LEU A 182 -2.57 14.53 -3.04
C LEU A 182 -1.82 14.04 -4.28
N ARG A 183 -1.48 12.75 -4.31
CA ARG A 183 -0.81 12.05 -5.39
C ARG A 183 -1.68 10.88 -5.83
N GLY A 184 -2.72 11.21 -6.60
CA GLY A 184 -3.79 10.31 -7.03
C GLY A 184 -3.31 9.15 -7.90
N TYR A 185 -4.16 8.19 -8.19
CA TYR A 185 -3.79 7.02 -8.98
C TYR A 185 -3.54 7.40 -10.45
N PRO A 186 -2.36 7.12 -11.02
CA PRO A 186 -2.06 7.46 -12.40
C PRO A 186 -3.02 6.79 -13.40
N PRO A 187 -3.25 7.40 -14.58
CA PRO A 187 -4.04 6.79 -15.64
C PRO A 187 -3.50 5.41 -16.05
N ARG A 188 -4.41 4.54 -16.51
CA ARG A 188 -4.06 3.21 -17.03
C ARG A 188 -3.32 3.34 -18.35
N ILE A 189 -2.43 2.40 -18.61
CA ILE A 189 -1.83 2.19 -19.93
C ILE A 189 -2.34 0.85 -20.44
N ALA A 190 -2.93 0.85 -21.63
CA ALA A 190 -3.30 -0.34 -22.37
C ALA A 190 -2.51 -0.41 -23.68
N ARG A 191 -2.07 -1.60 -24.06
CA ARG A 191 -1.39 -1.78 -25.36
C ARG A 191 -2.36 -1.66 -26.52
N GLY A 192 -1.97 -0.96 -27.57
CA GLY A 192 -2.75 -0.85 -28.81
C GLY A 192 -1.89 -0.64 -30.05
N ASP A 193 -2.50 -0.15 -31.12
CA ASP A 193 -1.83 0.08 -32.41
C ASP A 193 -1.39 1.54 -32.60
N GLU A 194 -2.04 2.50 -31.92
CA GLU A 194 -1.77 3.94 -32.00
C GLU A 194 -1.78 4.59 -30.60
N LEU A 195 -1.14 5.75 -30.48
CA LEU A 195 -1.10 6.51 -29.23
C LEU A 195 -2.39 7.33 -29.09
N GLU A 196 -3.20 7.02 -28.08
CA GLU A 196 -4.41 7.77 -27.72
C GLU A 196 -4.34 8.19 -26.25
N ILE A 197 -4.25 9.50 -26.01
CA ILE A 197 -4.29 10.11 -24.68
C ILE A 197 -5.63 10.85 -24.55
N PRO A 198 -6.52 10.44 -23.64
CA PRO A 198 -7.79 11.12 -23.41
C PRO A 198 -7.60 12.61 -23.08
N ALA A 199 -8.44 13.49 -23.65
CA ALA A 199 -8.30 14.94 -23.50
C ALA A 199 -8.49 15.46 -22.05
N SER A 200 -9.03 14.63 -21.16
CA SER A 200 -9.11 14.92 -19.72
C SER A 200 -7.75 14.83 -19.01
N LEU A 201 -6.77 14.14 -19.63
CA LEU A 201 -5.42 13.99 -19.09
C LEU A 201 -4.53 15.12 -19.65
N ALA A 202 -4.06 15.99 -18.76
CA ALA A 202 -3.08 17.00 -19.11
C ALA A 202 -1.71 16.62 -18.55
N THR A 203 -0.67 16.78 -19.37
CA THR A 203 0.72 16.73 -18.90
C THR A 203 0.95 17.87 -17.90
N PRO A 204 1.44 17.59 -16.69
CA PRO A 204 1.75 18.65 -15.73
C PRO A 204 2.85 19.57 -16.26
N ASP A 205 2.68 20.87 -16.07
CA ASP A 205 3.72 21.86 -16.31
C ASP A 205 4.50 22.12 -15.01
N ALA A 206 5.34 21.15 -14.63
CA ALA A 206 6.11 21.21 -13.39
C ALA A 206 7.49 21.88 -13.56
N GLY A 207 7.85 22.31 -14.78
CA GLY A 207 9.17 22.86 -15.09
C GLY A 207 10.31 21.84 -15.03
N VAL A 208 10.00 20.54 -15.22
CA VAL A 208 10.96 19.43 -15.14
C VAL A 208 10.86 18.55 -16.38
N GLU A 209 12.00 18.26 -17.01
CA GLU A 209 12.14 17.34 -18.14
C GLU A 209 13.19 16.27 -17.83
N ILE A 210 12.92 15.02 -18.18
CA ILE A 210 13.85 13.90 -18.10
C ILE A 210 14.13 13.40 -19.52
N ALA A 211 15.33 13.65 -20.02
CA ALA A 211 15.77 13.13 -21.30
C ALA A 211 16.41 11.75 -21.09
N VAL A 212 16.00 10.75 -21.86
CA VAL A 212 16.58 9.39 -21.84
C VAL A 212 16.58 8.77 -23.24
N PRO A 213 17.41 7.77 -23.53
CA PRO A 213 17.32 7.02 -24.78
C PRO A 213 15.91 6.48 -24.97
N ALA A 214 15.40 6.53 -26.22
CA ALA A 214 14.09 6.02 -26.57
C ALA A 214 14.08 4.47 -26.58
N THR A 215 14.25 3.87 -25.40
CA THR A 215 14.18 2.43 -25.17
C THR A 215 13.21 2.15 -24.03
N TYR A 216 12.50 1.02 -24.08
CA TYR A 216 11.64 0.59 -22.97
C TYR A 216 12.39 0.56 -21.64
N ALA A 217 13.64 0.10 -21.66
CA ALA A 217 14.43 -0.05 -20.46
C ALA A 217 14.66 1.31 -19.77
N ASP A 218 15.01 2.34 -20.53
CA ASP A 218 15.31 3.66 -19.96
C ASP A 218 14.04 4.41 -19.54
N VAL A 219 12.97 4.33 -20.33
CA VAL A 219 11.67 4.91 -19.97
C VAL A 219 11.10 4.24 -18.71
N TYR A 220 11.20 2.92 -18.58
CA TYR A 220 10.77 2.20 -17.37
C TYR A 220 11.53 2.64 -16.12
N ARG A 221 12.85 2.84 -16.20
CA ARG A 221 13.69 3.24 -15.06
C ARG A 221 13.29 4.58 -14.46
N VAL A 222 12.90 5.53 -15.31
CA VAL A 222 12.57 6.90 -14.88
C VAL A 222 11.08 7.11 -14.61
N ALA A 223 10.19 6.20 -15.01
CA ALA A 223 8.75 6.40 -14.91
C ALA A 223 8.23 6.76 -13.51
N PRO A 224 8.64 6.10 -12.39
CA PRO A 224 8.19 6.49 -11.06
C PRO A 224 8.69 7.87 -10.63
N LEU A 225 9.92 8.24 -11.03
CA LEU A 225 10.48 9.57 -10.78
C LEU A 225 9.75 10.63 -11.60
N ALA A 226 9.54 10.38 -12.90
CA ALA A 226 8.81 11.26 -13.80
C ALA A 226 7.40 11.54 -13.28
N TYR A 227 6.71 10.48 -12.84
CA TYR A 227 5.42 10.62 -12.18
C TYR A 227 5.49 11.55 -10.96
N TYR A 228 6.37 11.26 -9.99
CA TYR A 228 6.44 12.03 -8.74
C TYR A 228 6.80 13.52 -8.96
N LEU A 229 7.62 13.81 -9.95
CA LEU A 229 8.02 15.17 -10.30
C LEU A 229 7.01 15.88 -11.21
N GLY A 230 6.04 15.17 -11.79
CA GLY A 230 5.23 15.68 -12.90
C GLY A 230 6.09 16.03 -14.12
N ALA A 231 7.16 15.28 -14.37
CA ALA A 231 8.15 15.60 -15.39
C ALA A 231 7.73 15.12 -16.78
N THR A 232 8.12 15.88 -17.80
CA THR A 232 8.02 15.44 -19.20
C THR A 232 9.19 14.52 -19.53
N VAL A 233 8.93 13.34 -20.09
CA VAL A 233 9.96 12.40 -20.55
C VAL A 233 10.15 12.55 -22.05
N VAL A 234 11.38 12.85 -22.47
CA VAL A 234 11.72 13.06 -23.88
C VAL A 234 12.86 12.15 -24.33
N ALA A 235 12.92 11.90 -25.64
CA ALA A 235 14.03 11.17 -26.23
C ALA A 235 15.33 12.01 -26.21
N GLY A 236 16.40 11.45 -25.67
CA GLY A 236 17.75 12.04 -25.64
C GLY A 236 18.82 10.94 -25.71
N ALA A 237 19.96 11.22 -26.33
CA ALA A 237 21.03 10.21 -26.44
C ALA A 237 21.68 9.91 -25.09
N ASP A 238 21.79 10.92 -24.24
CA ASP A 238 22.36 10.83 -22.90
C ASP A 238 21.27 11.12 -21.85
N PRO A 239 21.17 10.31 -20.77
CA PRO A 239 20.25 10.58 -19.68
C PRO A 239 20.55 11.88 -18.96
N GLU A 240 19.56 12.76 -18.83
CA GLU A 240 19.68 14.08 -18.17
C GLU A 240 18.37 14.48 -17.48
N LEU A 241 18.47 15.16 -16.35
CA LEU A 241 17.37 15.87 -15.70
C LEU A 241 17.54 17.36 -15.97
N ARG A 242 16.55 17.99 -16.62
CA ARG A 242 16.57 19.39 -17.03
C ARG A 242 15.51 20.15 -16.28
N LEU A 243 15.91 21.29 -15.75
CA LEU A 243 15.05 22.17 -14.95
C LEU A 243 14.76 23.45 -15.74
N GLU A 244 13.57 24.03 -15.54
CA GLU A 244 13.18 25.29 -16.18
C GLU A 244 14.12 26.46 -15.81
N THR A 245 14.80 26.36 -14.67
CA THR A 245 15.87 27.26 -14.24
C THR A 245 17.06 27.31 -15.21
N GLY A 246 17.14 26.38 -16.16
CA GLY A 246 18.24 26.20 -17.11
C GLY A 246 19.34 25.27 -16.60
N PHE A 247 19.19 24.73 -15.39
CA PHE A 247 20.12 23.73 -14.85
C PHE A 247 19.90 22.37 -15.48
N VAL A 248 21.00 21.65 -15.70
CA VAL A 248 21.00 20.30 -16.25
C VAL A 248 21.85 19.42 -15.34
N GLU A 249 21.23 18.41 -14.76
CA GLU A 249 21.87 17.36 -13.99
C GLU A 249 22.13 16.15 -14.91
N PRO A 250 23.38 15.82 -15.22
CA PRO A 250 23.71 14.61 -15.97
C PRO A 250 23.33 13.36 -15.17
N LEU A 251 22.61 12.43 -15.80
CA LEU A 251 22.28 11.14 -15.21
C LEU A 251 23.20 10.05 -15.80
N PRO A 252 23.46 8.96 -15.06
CA PRO A 252 24.31 7.88 -15.58
C PRO A 252 23.71 7.22 -16.84
N SER A 253 24.51 7.05 -17.89
CA SER A 253 24.07 6.32 -19.10
C SER A 253 24.07 4.79 -18.92
N GLU A 254 24.77 4.26 -17.92
CA GLU A 254 24.76 2.83 -17.62
C GLU A 254 23.45 2.45 -16.90
N GLY A 255 22.70 1.49 -17.46
CA GLY A 255 21.35 1.16 -16.98
C GLY A 255 21.24 0.85 -15.48
N ALA A 256 22.17 0.10 -14.89
CA ALA A 256 22.13 -0.20 -13.46
C ALA A 256 22.48 1.02 -12.58
N ALA A 257 23.30 1.94 -13.08
CA ALA A 257 23.59 3.20 -12.41
C ALA A 257 22.43 4.20 -12.53
N LEU A 258 21.74 4.22 -13.69
CA LEU A 258 20.52 4.99 -13.89
C LEU A 258 19.40 4.52 -12.96
N GLU A 259 19.21 3.20 -12.83
CA GLU A 259 18.26 2.59 -11.88
C GLU A 259 18.48 3.10 -10.46
N ARG A 260 19.73 3.10 -9.98
CA ARG A 260 20.07 3.61 -8.65
C ARG A 260 19.82 5.12 -8.56
N ARG A 261 20.34 5.91 -9.49
CA ARG A 261 20.20 7.37 -9.46
C ARG A 261 18.73 7.82 -9.50
N ALA A 262 17.89 7.18 -10.31
CA ALA A 262 16.46 7.50 -10.35
C ALA A 262 15.74 7.15 -9.04
N ALA A 263 16.05 5.99 -8.44
CA ALA A 263 15.50 5.59 -7.14
C ALA A 263 15.95 6.53 -6.01
N ASP A 264 17.21 6.97 -6.05
CA ASP A 264 17.79 7.91 -5.08
C ASP A 264 17.12 9.27 -5.18
N LEU A 265 17.07 9.84 -6.39
CA LEU A 265 16.40 11.13 -6.62
C LEU A 265 14.93 11.08 -6.16
N LEU A 266 14.22 9.99 -6.44
CA LEU A 266 12.85 9.80 -5.99
C LEU A 266 12.77 9.77 -4.45
N GLY A 267 13.66 9.03 -3.79
CA GLY A 267 13.70 8.92 -2.32
C GLY A 267 14.05 10.23 -1.64
N THR A 268 15.14 10.85 -2.06
CA THR A 268 15.62 12.14 -1.54
C THR A 268 14.58 13.23 -1.74
N THR A 269 14.00 13.35 -2.94
CA THR A 269 12.98 14.38 -3.21
C THR A 269 11.75 14.16 -2.34
N LEU A 270 11.23 12.92 -2.26
CA LEU A 270 10.05 12.63 -1.42
C LEU A 270 10.30 12.94 0.05
N PHE A 271 11.48 12.55 0.56
CA PHE A 271 11.86 12.81 1.93
C PHE A 271 11.99 14.30 2.21
N LEU A 272 12.70 15.05 1.37
CA LEU A 272 12.89 16.49 1.54
C LEU A 272 11.59 17.28 1.32
N ASP A 273 10.72 16.86 0.41
CA ASP A 273 9.37 17.43 0.29
C ASP A 273 8.55 17.18 1.58
N SER A 274 8.67 15.99 2.19
CA SER A 274 7.99 15.68 3.46
C SER A 274 8.44 16.59 4.62
N LEU A 275 9.71 17.01 4.63
CA LEU A 275 10.24 18.00 5.57
C LEU A 275 9.84 19.43 5.20
N ALA A 276 9.77 19.74 3.90
CA ALA A 276 9.39 21.08 3.44
C ALA A 276 7.92 21.40 3.74
N ARG A 277 7.04 20.39 3.81
CA ARG A 277 5.64 20.55 4.22
C ARG A 277 5.40 20.53 5.73
N THR A 278 6.44 20.53 6.57
CA THR A 278 6.28 20.52 8.04
C THR A 278 5.47 21.71 8.58
N GLU A 279 5.52 22.86 7.92
CA GLU A 279 4.69 24.05 8.23
C GLU A 279 3.52 24.23 7.25
N GLY A 280 3.19 23.19 6.48
CA GLY A 280 2.18 23.19 5.43
C GLY A 280 0.75 23.01 5.95
N TYR A 281 -0.12 22.39 5.14
CA TYR A 281 -1.54 22.21 5.44
C TYR A 281 -1.81 21.44 6.73
N VAL A 282 -0.92 20.52 7.07
CA VAL A 282 -0.97 19.73 8.30
C VAL A 282 0.39 19.89 8.99
N PRO A 283 0.51 20.87 9.91
CA PRO A 283 1.74 21.05 10.65
C PRO A 283 2.12 19.77 11.41
N SER A 284 3.38 19.35 11.31
CA SER A 284 3.86 18.11 11.93
C SER A 284 5.30 18.25 12.41
N GLU A 285 5.53 18.07 13.71
CA GLU A 285 6.86 18.03 14.30
C GLU A 285 7.49 16.65 14.05
N ARG A 286 8.35 16.56 13.03
CA ARG A 286 8.88 15.30 12.51
C ARG A 286 10.13 14.85 13.25
N TYR A 287 10.19 13.57 13.64
CA TYR A 287 11.40 12.98 14.22
C TYR A 287 12.62 13.18 13.31
N GLU A 288 12.46 13.00 12.00
CA GLU A 288 13.57 13.05 11.06
C GLU A 288 14.19 14.45 10.95
N TYR A 289 13.37 15.50 11.08
CA TYR A 289 13.84 16.88 11.03
C TYR A 289 14.81 17.19 12.18
N ASP A 290 14.51 16.74 13.40
CA ASP A 290 15.38 16.92 14.58
C ASP A 290 16.75 16.24 14.41
N ARG A 291 16.83 15.21 13.56
CA ARG A 291 18.06 14.45 13.31
C ARG A 291 18.91 15.07 12.22
N ILE A 292 18.31 15.48 11.12
CA ILE A 292 19.03 15.90 9.90
C ILE A 292 19.05 17.42 9.68
N GLY A 293 18.16 18.18 10.33
CA GLY A 293 17.94 19.60 10.01
C GLY A 293 19.20 20.48 10.13
N GLY A 294 20.13 20.14 11.04
CA GLY A 294 21.41 20.82 11.20
C GLY A 294 22.45 20.52 10.12
N GLU A 295 22.24 19.48 9.32
CA GLU A 295 23.13 19.04 8.24
C GLU A 295 22.65 19.52 6.86
N LEU A 296 21.40 19.99 6.75
CA LEU A 296 20.84 20.50 5.50
C LEU A 296 21.36 21.92 5.19
N PRO A 297 21.67 22.24 3.93
CA PRO A 297 22.15 23.57 3.52
C PRO A 297 21.05 24.64 3.53
N PHE A 298 19.80 24.23 3.72
CA PHE A 298 18.61 25.08 3.77
C PHE A 298 17.69 24.67 4.92
N TYR A 299 16.81 25.59 5.32
CA TYR A 299 15.67 25.27 6.17
C TYR A 299 14.52 24.77 5.29
N PRO A 300 14.07 23.50 5.38
CA PRO A 300 13.10 22.92 4.44
C PRO A 300 11.80 23.72 4.28
N PRO A 301 11.19 24.26 5.35
CA PRO A 301 9.96 25.06 5.21
C PRO A 301 10.11 26.32 4.35
N ASN A 302 11.32 26.89 4.21
CA ASN A 302 11.57 28.01 3.27
C ASN A 302 11.41 27.63 1.80
N LEU A 303 11.26 26.33 1.49
CA LEU A 303 11.06 25.81 0.15
C LEU A 303 9.58 25.55 -0.17
N ALA A 304 8.67 25.62 0.80
CA ALA A 304 7.25 25.28 0.63
C ALA A 304 6.58 26.01 -0.54
N ASP A 305 6.83 27.31 -0.68
CA ASP A 305 6.23 28.18 -1.69
C ASP A 305 7.01 28.24 -3.03
N ARG A 306 8.13 27.52 -3.14
CA ARG A 306 8.95 27.53 -4.37
C ARG A 306 8.39 26.59 -5.42
N SER A 307 8.73 26.80 -6.70
CA SER A 307 8.38 25.88 -7.79
C SER A 307 9.09 24.53 -7.64
N THR A 308 8.58 23.46 -8.26
CA THR A 308 9.24 22.14 -8.25
C THR A 308 10.68 22.21 -8.75
N SER A 309 10.90 22.94 -9.85
CA SER A 309 12.23 23.19 -10.41
C SER A 309 13.17 23.88 -9.41
N ASP A 310 12.71 24.94 -8.73
CA ASP A 310 13.53 25.67 -7.75
C ASP A 310 13.82 24.84 -6.49
N ARG A 311 12.88 23.99 -6.06
CA ARG A 311 13.13 23.07 -4.94
C ARG A 311 14.14 21.98 -5.30
N LEU A 312 14.01 21.40 -6.49
CA LEU A 312 14.95 20.38 -6.97
C LEU A 312 16.37 20.90 -7.07
N MET A 313 16.57 22.16 -7.48
CA MET A 313 17.88 22.80 -7.46
C MET A 313 18.55 22.71 -6.08
N GLU A 314 17.82 23.05 -5.02
CA GLU A 314 18.31 22.99 -3.64
C GLU A 314 18.51 21.54 -3.18
N TYR A 315 17.57 20.64 -3.52
CA TYR A 315 17.65 19.22 -3.14
C TYR A 315 18.84 18.49 -3.77
N LEU A 316 19.25 18.90 -4.98
CA LEU A 316 20.42 18.32 -5.65
C LEU A 316 21.76 18.69 -5.00
N GLU A 317 21.80 19.71 -4.13
CA GLU A 317 22.98 20.04 -3.32
C GLU A 317 23.14 19.13 -2.09
N VAL A 318 22.12 18.34 -1.73
CA VAL A 318 22.15 17.44 -0.57
C VAL A 318 22.76 16.11 -0.97
N ASP A 319 23.85 15.74 -0.30
CA ASP A 319 24.49 14.44 -0.48
C ASP A 319 23.53 13.31 -0.09
N ARG A 320 23.45 12.26 -0.91
CA ARG A 320 22.59 11.10 -0.65
C ARG A 320 22.87 10.48 0.72
N GLU A 321 24.15 10.38 1.09
CA GLU A 321 24.59 9.74 2.34
C GLU A 321 24.01 10.43 3.59
N THR A 322 23.69 11.73 3.49
CA THR A 322 23.05 12.51 4.56
C THR A 322 21.60 12.08 4.81
N VAL A 323 20.84 11.79 3.74
CA VAL A 323 19.41 11.44 3.86
C VAL A 323 19.15 9.94 3.94
N GLU A 324 20.03 9.10 3.38
CA GLU A 324 19.83 7.65 3.26
C GLU A 324 19.47 6.92 4.57
N PRO A 325 20.03 7.26 5.74
CA PRO A 325 19.66 6.63 7.01
C PRO A 325 18.20 6.85 7.42
N TYR A 326 17.56 7.89 6.88
CA TYR A 326 16.20 8.32 7.24
C TYR A 326 15.17 8.01 6.14
N LEU A 327 15.61 7.49 4.99
CA LEU A 327 14.70 7.11 3.92
C LEU A 327 13.88 5.90 4.35
N PRO A 328 12.55 5.94 4.21
CA PRO A 328 11.71 4.80 4.57
C PRO A 328 11.95 3.62 3.63
N ASP A 329 11.72 2.41 4.16
CA ASP A 329 11.73 1.19 3.38
C ASP A 329 10.72 1.27 2.21
N ARG A 330 11.09 0.63 1.10
CA ARG A 330 10.22 0.52 -0.08
C ARG A 330 9.38 -0.75 0.03
N ALA A 331 8.07 -0.60 -0.14
CA ALA A 331 7.14 -1.74 -0.14
C ALA A 331 7.40 -2.70 -1.31
N THR A 332 7.69 -2.13 -2.48
CA THR A 332 7.90 -2.87 -3.74
C THR A 332 9.05 -2.25 -4.53
N THR A 333 9.98 -3.09 -5.01
CA THR A 333 10.89 -2.77 -6.11
C THR A 333 10.59 -3.72 -7.27
N ALA A 334 10.21 -3.16 -8.42
CA ALA A 334 9.82 -3.95 -9.59
C ALA A 334 11.01 -4.27 -10.49
N VAL A 335 10.91 -5.39 -11.20
CA VAL A 335 11.87 -5.81 -12.23
C VAL A 335 11.11 -6.12 -13.51
N LEU A 336 11.24 -5.24 -14.50
CA LEU A 336 10.60 -5.36 -15.81
C LEU A 336 11.57 -5.94 -16.85
N ARG A 337 11.02 -6.49 -17.93
CA ARG A 337 11.80 -6.84 -19.13
C ARG A 337 12.03 -5.62 -20.01
N PRO A 338 13.13 -5.56 -20.80
CA PRO A 338 13.37 -4.49 -21.76
C PRO A 338 12.50 -4.65 -23.04
N GLY A 339 11.18 -4.60 -22.89
CA GLY A 339 10.20 -4.74 -23.99
C GLY A 339 8.78 -4.31 -23.58
N PRO A 340 7.80 -4.31 -24.50
CA PRO A 340 6.49 -3.68 -24.30
C PRO A 340 5.59 -4.38 -23.28
N ALA A 341 5.85 -5.64 -22.93
CA ALA A 341 4.98 -6.43 -22.07
C ALA A 341 4.79 -5.83 -20.65
N GLY A 342 5.74 -5.03 -20.17
CA GLY A 342 5.69 -4.40 -18.86
C GLY A 342 4.95 -3.05 -18.81
N MET A 343 4.59 -2.44 -19.94
CA MET A 343 4.15 -1.04 -19.94
C MET A 343 2.81 -0.80 -19.23
N GLU A 344 1.92 -1.79 -19.24
CA GLU A 344 0.63 -1.71 -18.53
C GLU A 344 0.79 -1.67 -17.00
N LEU A 345 1.97 -2.08 -16.47
CA LEU A 345 2.25 -2.00 -15.04
C LEU A 345 2.65 -0.60 -14.57
N LEU A 346 3.05 0.32 -15.47
CA LEU A 346 3.69 1.57 -15.06
C LEU A 346 2.78 2.49 -14.24
N GLY A 347 1.48 2.58 -14.57
CA GLY A 347 0.55 3.38 -13.77
C GLY A 347 0.43 2.87 -12.34
N HIS A 348 0.33 1.54 -12.17
CA HIS A 348 0.28 0.89 -10.85
C HIS A 348 1.58 1.03 -10.06
N LEU A 349 2.74 0.86 -10.73
CA LEU A 349 4.06 0.99 -10.09
C LEU A 349 4.37 2.45 -9.71
N ALA A 350 3.98 3.41 -10.55
CA ALA A 350 4.08 4.83 -10.25
C ALA A 350 3.19 5.23 -9.07
N HIS A 351 1.97 4.68 -8.96
CA HIS A 351 1.10 4.89 -7.80
C HIS A 351 1.79 4.52 -6.47
N LEU A 352 2.53 3.40 -6.48
CA LEU A 352 3.29 2.89 -5.33
C LEU A 352 4.66 3.57 -5.14
N LEU A 353 5.08 4.43 -6.06
CA LEU A 353 6.45 4.96 -6.15
C LEU A 353 7.50 3.84 -6.11
N ALA A 354 7.20 2.70 -6.74
CA ALA A 354 8.04 1.53 -6.76
C ALA A 354 9.22 1.76 -7.73
N PRO A 355 10.48 1.71 -7.26
CA PRO A 355 11.64 1.78 -8.16
C PRO A 355 11.61 0.63 -9.18
N ILE A 356 12.02 0.91 -10.41
CA ILE A 356 11.98 -0.06 -11.50
C ILE A 356 13.40 -0.43 -11.94
N ARG A 357 13.73 -1.71 -11.86
CA ARG A 357 14.92 -2.33 -12.44
C ARG A 357 14.55 -3.03 -13.74
N VAL A 358 15.53 -3.23 -14.63
CA VAL A 358 15.29 -3.90 -15.92
C VAL A 358 16.21 -5.10 -16.09
N ARG A 359 15.66 -6.31 -16.13
CA ARG A 359 16.39 -7.58 -16.30
C ARG A 359 15.64 -8.52 -17.23
N GLY A 360 16.33 -9.55 -17.72
CA GLY A 360 15.76 -10.53 -18.64
C GLY A 360 15.84 -10.12 -20.10
N SER A 361 15.26 -10.95 -20.95
CA SER A 361 15.25 -10.85 -22.41
C SER A 361 14.20 -9.85 -22.89
N SER A 362 14.50 -9.13 -23.98
CA SER A 362 13.55 -8.24 -24.65
C SER A 362 12.45 -8.99 -25.39
N THR A 363 12.64 -10.29 -25.64
CA THR A 363 11.72 -11.15 -26.37
C THR A 363 10.56 -11.58 -25.49
N ALA A 364 9.43 -10.88 -25.63
CA ALA A 364 8.12 -11.49 -25.45
C ALA A 364 7.31 -11.21 -26.72
N ASP A 365 7.61 -11.97 -27.79
CA ASP A 365 6.80 -11.96 -29.01
C ASP A 365 5.42 -12.57 -28.70
N GLY A 366 4.50 -11.68 -28.37
CA GLY A 366 3.07 -11.85 -28.63
C GLY A 366 2.68 -11.39 -30.05
N ARG A 367 3.63 -11.36 -31.00
CA ARG A 367 3.37 -10.99 -32.40
C ARG A 367 3.84 -12.07 -33.40
N ASP A 368 3.45 -13.32 -33.19
CA ASP A 368 3.18 -14.22 -34.32
C ASP A 368 1.76 -13.95 -34.85
N ARG A 369 1.52 -12.75 -35.39
CA ARG A 369 0.25 -12.38 -36.06
C ARG A 369 0.06 -13.07 -37.42
N ALA A 370 0.90 -14.04 -37.78
CA ALA A 370 0.78 -14.83 -39.02
C ALA A 370 0.48 -16.33 -38.80
N ASP A 371 0.73 -16.90 -37.61
CA ASP A 371 0.59 -18.36 -37.38
C ASP A 371 -0.72 -18.75 -36.65
N PHE A 372 -1.53 -17.76 -36.24
CA PHE A 372 -2.79 -17.97 -35.51
C PHE A 372 -3.95 -18.49 -36.39
N GLN A 373 -3.89 -18.32 -37.71
CA GLN A 373 -4.94 -18.83 -38.60
C GLN A 373 -4.74 -20.30 -39.01
N ASP A 374 -3.51 -20.84 -38.91
CA ASP A 374 -3.23 -22.23 -39.30
C ASP A 374 -3.34 -23.21 -38.10
N ARG A 375 -3.10 -22.73 -36.87
CA ARG A 375 -3.24 -23.56 -35.65
C ARG A 375 -4.68 -23.72 -35.13
N ALA A 376 -5.64 -22.94 -35.65
CA ALA A 376 -7.05 -23.08 -35.30
C ALA A 376 -7.74 -24.31 -35.94
N ARG A 377 -7.05 -25.05 -36.82
CA ARG A 377 -7.61 -26.23 -37.52
C ARG A 377 -7.17 -27.59 -36.97
N SER A 378 -6.29 -27.62 -35.97
CA SER A 378 -5.81 -28.86 -35.34
C SER A 378 -6.38 -29.01 -33.92
N ARG A 379 -7.69 -29.26 -33.83
CA ARG A 379 -8.33 -29.77 -32.60
C ARG A 379 -8.07 -31.26 -32.51
N GLU A 380 -7.01 -31.65 -31.79
CA GLU A 380 -6.89 -32.90 -31.03
C GLU A 380 -5.52 -32.94 -30.32
N GLY A 381 -5.52 -32.79 -28.99
CA GLY A 381 -4.41 -33.17 -28.11
C GLY A 381 -3.30 -32.14 -27.90
N GLY A 382 -3.25 -31.56 -26.70
CA GLY A 382 -2.08 -30.86 -26.14
C GLY A 382 -2.21 -29.35 -26.12
N ALA A 383 -2.62 -28.79 -24.98
CA ALA A 383 -2.43 -27.38 -24.69
C ALA A 383 -0.92 -27.07 -24.75
N SER A 384 -0.50 -26.24 -25.70
CA SER A 384 0.87 -25.74 -25.72
C SER A 384 1.04 -24.82 -24.50
N ALA A 385 1.89 -25.22 -23.57
CA ALA A 385 2.41 -24.38 -22.51
C ALA A 385 3.08 -23.15 -23.14
N GLY A 386 2.35 -22.02 -23.17
CA GLY A 386 2.96 -20.71 -23.36
C GLY A 386 3.98 -20.50 -22.24
N SER A 387 5.16 -19.99 -22.60
CA SER A 387 6.28 -19.72 -21.70
C SER A 387 5.80 -19.24 -20.31
N GLY A 388 5.92 -20.10 -19.29
CA GLY A 388 5.38 -19.88 -17.94
C GLY A 388 6.13 -18.86 -17.09
N ALA A 389 6.78 -17.89 -17.72
CA ALA A 389 7.52 -16.82 -17.07
C ALA A 389 6.59 -15.62 -16.81
N PRO A 390 6.60 -15.02 -15.61
CA PRO A 390 5.74 -13.87 -15.30
C PRO A 390 6.12 -12.66 -16.15
N ILE A 391 5.20 -11.72 -16.39
CA ILE A 391 5.48 -10.49 -17.18
C ILE A 391 6.55 -9.60 -16.53
N ALA A 392 6.64 -9.65 -15.20
CA ALA A 392 7.58 -8.92 -14.37
C ALA A 392 7.78 -9.63 -13.02
N ALA A 393 8.84 -9.26 -12.32
CA ALA A 393 9.10 -9.70 -10.96
C ALA A 393 9.10 -8.52 -9.98
N ALA A 394 9.01 -8.79 -8.68
CA ALA A 394 9.20 -7.79 -7.64
C ALA A 394 9.91 -8.38 -6.41
N ILE A 395 10.51 -7.49 -5.64
CA ILE A 395 11.12 -7.74 -4.33
C ILE A 395 10.59 -6.73 -3.32
N ALA A 396 10.53 -7.13 -2.06
CA ALA A 396 10.17 -6.26 -0.93
C ALA A 396 11.31 -6.26 0.10
N SER A 397 11.48 -5.14 0.82
CA SER A 397 12.57 -4.97 1.80
C SER A 397 12.46 -5.93 2.99
N ASP A 398 11.24 -6.34 3.33
CA ASP A 398 10.94 -7.28 4.42
C ASP A 398 11.28 -8.75 4.09
N LEU A 399 11.33 -9.09 2.81
CA LEU A 399 11.63 -10.44 2.30
C LEU A 399 12.82 -10.38 1.32
N PRO A 400 14.01 -9.96 1.78
CA PRO A 400 15.16 -9.73 0.93
C PRO A 400 15.67 -11.03 0.30
N LEU A 401 16.07 -10.99 -0.96
CA LEU A 401 16.68 -12.14 -1.63
C LEU A 401 18.08 -12.42 -1.08
N GLU A 402 18.54 -13.67 -1.21
CA GLU A 402 19.89 -14.05 -0.77
C GLU A 402 20.99 -13.38 -1.60
N SER A 403 20.75 -13.15 -2.89
CA SER A 403 21.67 -12.41 -3.75
C SER A 403 20.99 -11.84 -4.99
N GLY A 404 21.46 -10.67 -5.43
CA GLY A 404 21.15 -10.09 -6.73
C GLY A 404 19.75 -9.52 -6.91
N THR A 405 19.44 -9.18 -8.16
CA THR A 405 18.10 -8.77 -8.61
C THR A 405 17.53 -9.93 -9.41
N PRO A 406 16.28 -10.37 -9.15
CA PRO A 406 15.71 -11.50 -9.86
C PRO A 406 15.47 -11.12 -11.33
N SER A 407 15.53 -12.09 -12.23
CA SER A 407 15.07 -11.92 -13.60
C SER A 407 13.64 -12.46 -13.74
N PRO A 408 12.74 -11.75 -14.45
CA PRO A 408 11.45 -12.33 -14.82
C PRO A 408 11.58 -13.63 -15.64
N ASP A 409 12.74 -13.90 -16.23
CA ASP A 409 13.03 -15.13 -16.98
C ASP A 409 13.51 -16.30 -16.11
N ASP A 410 13.71 -16.07 -14.80
CA ASP A 410 14.17 -17.11 -13.89
C ASP A 410 13.12 -18.23 -13.78
N ALA A 411 13.56 -19.47 -14.02
CA ALA A 411 12.71 -20.66 -13.99
C ALA A 411 13.33 -21.75 -13.10
N PRO A 412 12.89 -21.88 -11.84
CA PRO A 412 11.85 -21.09 -11.16
C PRO A 412 12.36 -19.68 -10.74
N LEU A 413 11.44 -18.76 -10.46
CA LEU A 413 11.77 -17.47 -9.83
C LEU A 413 12.58 -17.68 -8.54
N ALA A 414 13.38 -16.68 -8.17
CA ALA A 414 14.10 -16.68 -6.91
C ALA A 414 13.13 -16.80 -5.71
N SER A 415 13.55 -17.54 -4.67
CA SER A 415 12.83 -17.65 -3.40
C SER A 415 12.74 -16.28 -2.72
N GLY A 416 11.55 -15.85 -2.34
CA GLY A 416 11.24 -14.51 -1.82
C GLY A 416 10.78 -13.50 -2.89
N ALA A 417 10.92 -13.81 -4.19
CA ALA A 417 10.46 -12.92 -5.25
C ALA A 417 8.95 -13.09 -5.54
N ALA A 418 8.34 -12.01 -6.02
CA ALA A 418 6.95 -11.98 -6.47
C ALA A 418 6.85 -11.95 -7.99
N ALA A 419 5.90 -12.69 -8.56
CA ALA A 419 5.46 -12.58 -9.95
C ALA A 419 4.42 -11.47 -10.06
N LEU A 420 4.76 -10.35 -10.70
CA LEU A 420 3.81 -9.27 -10.95
C LEU A 420 2.93 -9.59 -12.16
N SER A 421 1.68 -9.15 -12.10
CA SER A 421 0.72 -9.19 -13.20
C SER A 421 -0.21 -7.98 -13.12
N VAL A 422 -0.72 -7.53 -14.27
CA VAL A 422 -1.75 -6.48 -14.30
C VAL A 422 -2.99 -6.94 -13.53
N ALA A 423 -3.39 -8.21 -13.71
CA ALA A 423 -4.54 -8.82 -13.04
C ALA A 423 -4.54 -8.61 -11.51
N ALA A 424 -3.40 -8.69 -10.83
CA ALA A 424 -3.35 -8.47 -9.38
C ALA A 424 -3.83 -7.07 -8.97
N TYR A 425 -3.34 -6.04 -9.66
CA TYR A 425 -3.74 -4.65 -9.41
C TYR A 425 -5.20 -4.42 -9.80
N GLU A 426 -5.63 -4.99 -10.92
CA GLU A 426 -7.01 -4.90 -11.39
C GLU A 426 -8.01 -5.55 -10.44
N ASN A 427 -7.67 -6.73 -9.90
CA ASN A 427 -8.49 -7.40 -8.92
C ASN A 427 -8.65 -6.52 -7.68
N ALA A 428 -7.55 -5.93 -7.19
CA ALA A 428 -7.56 -5.05 -6.02
C ALA A 428 -8.39 -3.77 -6.23
N LEU A 429 -8.46 -3.24 -7.46
CA LEU A 429 -9.29 -2.09 -7.80
C LEU A 429 -10.77 -2.47 -7.98
N ALA A 430 -11.04 -3.65 -8.53
CA ALA A 430 -12.40 -4.07 -8.88
C ALA A 430 -13.16 -4.74 -7.73
N ARG A 431 -12.44 -5.25 -6.72
CA ARG A 431 -13.03 -6.12 -5.69
C ARG A 431 -12.68 -5.60 -4.28
N PRO A 432 -13.69 -5.43 -3.40
CA PRO A 432 -13.42 -5.05 -2.03
C PRO A 432 -12.74 -6.18 -1.27
N ARG A 433 -11.95 -5.81 -0.27
CA ARG A 433 -11.40 -6.72 0.73
C ARG A 433 -12.39 -6.84 1.90
N PRO A 434 -12.40 -7.96 2.64
CA PRO A 434 -13.06 -7.99 3.94
C PRO A 434 -12.43 -6.94 4.87
N THR A 435 -13.24 -6.39 5.76
CA THR A 435 -12.72 -5.56 6.86
C THR A 435 -11.96 -6.46 7.83
N LYS A 436 -10.93 -5.93 8.49
CA LYS A 436 -10.28 -6.61 9.62
C LYS A 436 -11.34 -6.99 10.65
N GLY A 437 -11.32 -8.23 11.11
CA GLY A 437 -12.38 -8.77 11.98
C GLY A 437 -13.37 -9.66 11.24
N ASP A 438 -13.61 -9.40 9.95
CA ASP A 438 -14.60 -10.13 9.12
C ASP A 438 -13.95 -11.22 8.24
N LEU A 439 -12.66 -11.54 8.42
CA LEU A 439 -11.97 -12.47 7.55
C LEU A 439 -12.43 -13.91 7.79
N ARG A 440 -13.02 -14.54 6.77
CA ARG A 440 -13.28 -16.00 6.75
C ARG A 440 -12.16 -16.75 6.04
N VAL A 441 -11.69 -17.84 6.65
CA VAL A 441 -10.52 -18.62 6.19
C VAL A 441 -10.90 -20.07 5.89
N ALA A 442 -10.49 -20.60 4.73
CA ALA A 442 -10.65 -22.01 4.38
C ALA A 442 -9.32 -22.73 4.26
N PHE A 443 -9.25 -23.97 4.75
CA PHE A 443 -8.09 -24.85 4.59
C PHE A 443 -8.47 -26.11 3.81
N LEU A 444 -7.80 -26.36 2.69
CA LEU A 444 -7.98 -27.59 1.90
C LEU A 444 -6.84 -28.55 2.21
N ALA A 445 -7.08 -29.56 3.05
CA ALA A 445 -6.08 -30.50 3.50
C ALA A 445 -6.00 -31.74 2.60
N ASP A 446 -4.78 -32.24 2.37
CA ASP A 446 -4.50 -33.44 1.56
C ASP A 446 -4.64 -34.75 2.35
N SER A 447 -4.82 -34.66 3.67
CA SER A 447 -4.92 -35.80 4.58
C SER A 447 -5.65 -35.46 5.89
N ASP A 448 -6.22 -36.47 6.55
CA ASP A 448 -6.87 -36.36 7.86
C ASP A 448 -5.88 -35.91 8.95
N ASP A 449 -4.63 -36.38 8.90
CA ASP A 449 -3.57 -35.93 9.83
C ASP A 449 -3.27 -34.44 9.68
N ARG A 450 -3.21 -33.94 8.43
CA ARG A 450 -3.02 -32.52 8.13
C ARG A 450 -4.22 -31.70 8.60
N ALA A 451 -5.44 -32.15 8.30
CA ALA A 451 -6.66 -31.48 8.72
C ALA A 451 -6.69 -31.31 10.25
N ARG A 452 -6.50 -32.40 11.00
CA ARG A 452 -6.47 -32.38 12.47
C ARG A 452 -5.32 -31.57 13.07
N ALA A 453 -4.19 -31.48 12.37
CA ALA A 453 -3.07 -30.66 12.82
C ALA A 453 -3.39 -29.16 12.69
N VAL A 454 -4.00 -28.75 11.58
CA VAL A 454 -4.44 -27.36 11.36
C VAL A 454 -5.60 -27.00 12.29
N GLU A 455 -6.61 -27.87 12.41
CA GLU A 455 -7.74 -27.67 13.34
C GLU A 455 -7.25 -27.42 14.76
N ARG A 456 -6.29 -28.22 15.25
CA ARG A 456 -5.73 -28.04 16.59
C ARG A 456 -5.04 -26.68 16.75
N ALA A 457 -4.19 -26.28 15.80
CA ALA A 457 -3.48 -24.99 15.89
C ALA A 457 -4.41 -23.78 15.74
N MET A 458 -5.52 -23.92 15.02
CA MET A 458 -6.53 -22.86 14.90
C MET A 458 -7.51 -22.83 16.08
N THR A 459 -7.59 -23.90 16.89
CA THR A 459 -8.48 -23.97 18.07
C THR A 459 -7.78 -23.65 19.37
N GLU A 460 -6.55 -24.14 19.57
CA GLU A 460 -5.80 -23.98 20.82
C GLU A 460 -4.34 -23.53 20.50
N PRO A 461 -3.97 -22.26 20.77
CA PRO A 461 -4.78 -21.18 21.36
C PRO A 461 -5.91 -20.69 20.42
N GLU A 462 -6.81 -19.85 20.93
CA GLU A 462 -7.94 -19.28 20.17
C GLU A 462 -7.49 -18.72 18.81
N PRO A 463 -8.32 -18.71 17.75
CA PRO A 463 -7.91 -18.20 16.44
C PRO A 463 -7.27 -16.80 16.52
N PRO A 464 -6.25 -16.50 15.69
CA PRO A 464 -5.64 -15.17 15.67
C PRO A 464 -6.66 -14.04 15.45
N ASP A 465 -6.26 -12.83 15.80
CA ASP A 465 -7.08 -11.63 15.64
C ASP A 465 -7.47 -11.40 14.18
N GLY A 466 -8.60 -10.73 13.97
CA GLY A 466 -9.09 -10.41 12.64
C GLY A 466 -9.81 -11.55 11.90
N ILE A 467 -9.81 -12.77 12.44
CA ILE A 467 -10.54 -13.93 11.87
C ILE A 467 -11.93 -14.04 12.52
N ASP A 468 -12.96 -14.00 11.68
CA ASP A 468 -14.37 -14.20 12.08
C ASP A 468 -14.71 -15.70 12.13
N ALA A 469 -14.40 -16.42 11.06
CA ALA A 469 -14.71 -17.85 10.93
C ALA A 469 -13.63 -18.59 10.14
N TRP A 470 -13.48 -19.89 10.42
CA TRP A 470 -12.59 -20.75 9.66
C TRP A 470 -13.14 -22.16 9.51
N GLU A 471 -12.71 -22.86 8.46
CA GLU A 471 -13.07 -24.25 8.19
C GLU A 471 -11.91 -25.05 7.61
N VAL A 472 -11.91 -26.37 7.85
CA VAL A 472 -10.90 -27.30 7.33
C VAL A 472 -11.62 -28.44 6.60
N LEU A 473 -11.23 -28.70 5.36
CA LEU A 473 -11.77 -29.78 4.53
C LEU A 473 -10.70 -30.87 4.33
N ASP A 474 -10.95 -32.09 4.85
CA ASP A 474 -10.12 -33.28 4.57
C ASP A 474 -10.43 -33.84 3.19
N ARG A 475 -9.42 -33.84 2.29
CA ARG A 475 -9.47 -34.42 0.93
C ARG A 475 -10.80 -34.15 0.21
N PRO A 476 -11.19 -32.88 0.09
CA PRO A 476 -12.49 -32.51 -0.46
C PRO A 476 -12.69 -33.05 -1.88
N THR A 477 -13.94 -33.30 -2.23
CA THR A 477 -14.35 -33.48 -3.62
C THR A 477 -14.20 -32.16 -4.38
N ARG A 478 -14.26 -32.20 -5.71
CA ARG A 478 -14.23 -31.01 -6.56
C ARG A 478 -15.33 -30.02 -6.19
N GLU A 479 -16.53 -30.51 -5.87
CA GLU A 479 -17.65 -29.67 -5.44
C GLU A 479 -17.37 -29.02 -4.08
N ALA A 480 -16.97 -29.81 -3.08
CA ALA A 480 -16.66 -29.30 -1.75
C ALA A 480 -15.46 -28.34 -1.72
N ALA A 481 -14.47 -28.52 -2.60
CA ALA A 481 -13.34 -27.58 -2.74
C ALA A 481 -13.75 -26.29 -3.46
N ARG A 482 -14.69 -26.38 -4.42
CA ARG A 482 -15.21 -25.23 -5.15
C ARG A 482 -15.98 -24.29 -4.23
N ASP A 483 -16.72 -24.81 -3.25
CA ASP A 483 -17.55 -24.02 -2.35
C ASP A 483 -16.76 -22.87 -1.66
N PRO A 484 -15.69 -23.11 -0.88
CA PRO A 484 -14.93 -22.03 -0.26
C PRO A 484 -14.10 -21.23 -1.28
N LEU A 485 -13.67 -21.84 -2.39
CA LEU A 485 -12.91 -21.15 -3.43
C LEU A 485 -13.76 -20.20 -4.26
N ALA A 486 -15.08 -20.37 -4.34
CA ALA A 486 -15.97 -19.50 -5.10
C ALA A 486 -16.87 -18.63 -4.20
N ASP A 487 -16.87 -18.85 -2.88
CA ASP A 487 -17.66 -18.08 -1.92
C ASP A 487 -17.10 -16.64 -1.80
N PRO A 488 -17.89 -15.59 -2.13
CA PRO A 488 -17.47 -14.20 -1.93
C PRO A 488 -17.21 -13.83 -0.46
N GLY A 489 -17.72 -14.62 0.49
CA GLY A 489 -17.50 -14.44 1.91
C GLY A 489 -16.17 -15.02 2.40
N VAL A 490 -15.49 -15.87 1.64
CA VAL A 490 -14.17 -16.41 2.02
C VAL A 490 -13.07 -15.49 1.50
N GLY A 491 -12.32 -14.88 2.41
CA GLY A 491 -11.26 -13.93 2.07
C GLY A 491 -9.88 -14.56 1.92
N LEU A 492 -9.64 -15.72 2.53
CA LEU A 492 -8.36 -16.44 2.47
C LEU A 492 -8.57 -17.95 2.32
N CYS A 493 -7.84 -18.57 1.39
CA CYS A 493 -7.80 -20.04 1.27
C CYS A 493 -6.36 -20.55 1.23
N LEU A 494 -6.03 -21.50 2.12
CA LEU A 494 -4.76 -22.23 2.09
C LEU A 494 -4.99 -23.67 1.62
N CYS A 495 -4.29 -24.04 0.56
CA CYS A 495 -4.47 -25.30 -0.15
C CYS A 495 -3.21 -26.17 -0.03
N SER A 496 -3.34 -27.31 0.65
CA SER A 496 -2.33 -28.36 0.71
C SER A 496 -2.50 -29.44 -0.37
N LEU A 497 -3.57 -29.36 -1.17
CA LEU A 497 -3.81 -30.34 -2.23
C LEU A 497 -2.75 -30.23 -3.34
N PRO A 498 -2.40 -31.34 -4.03
CA PRO A 498 -1.50 -31.29 -5.16
C PRO A 498 -2.02 -30.35 -6.26
N THR A 499 -1.14 -29.49 -6.78
CA THR A 499 -1.48 -28.52 -7.83
C THR A 499 -0.53 -28.61 -9.03
N ASP A 500 -1.07 -28.34 -10.23
CA ASP A 500 -0.31 -28.13 -11.46
C ASP A 500 -0.89 -26.95 -12.23
N GLY A 501 -0.23 -25.78 -12.15
CA GLY A 501 -0.78 -24.53 -12.64
C GLY A 501 -2.11 -24.21 -11.95
N SER A 502 -3.17 -23.98 -12.74
CA SER A 502 -4.51 -23.70 -12.23
C SER A 502 -5.26 -24.93 -11.69
N ARG A 503 -4.71 -26.13 -11.88
CA ARG A 503 -5.42 -27.40 -11.64
C ARG A 503 -5.12 -27.92 -10.24
N ILE A 504 -6.18 -28.10 -9.44
CA ILE A 504 -6.13 -28.63 -8.07
C ILE A 504 -6.66 -30.07 -8.09
N ALA A 505 -5.87 -31.01 -7.57
CA ALA A 505 -6.28 -32.41 -7.48
C ALA A 505 -7.15 -32.66 -6.24
N CYS A 506 -8.44 -32.90 -6.47
CA CYS A 506 -9.44 -33.25 -5.46
C CYS A 506 -9.61 -34.78 -5.35
N SER A 507 -10.37 -35.27 -4.37
CA SER A 507 -10.54 -36.71 -4.15
C SER A 507 -11.31 -37.45 -5.26
N ASP A 508 -12.14 -36.76 -6.03
CA ASP A 508 -12.99 -37.30 -7.10
C ASP A 508 -12.67 -36.72 -8.49
N GLY A 509 -11.63 -35.91 -8.62
CA GLY A 509 -11.28 -35.28 -9.89
C GLY A 509 -10.36 -34.07 -9.77
N VAL A 510 -10.43 -33.18 -10.75
CA VAL A 510 -9.62 -31.96 -10.81
C VAL A 510 -10.53 -30.74 -10.84
N LEU A 511 -10.28 -29.78 -9.97
CA LEU A 511 -10.85 -28.43 -10.01
C LEU A 511 -9.88 -27.52 -10.77
N ASP A 512 -10.36 -26.78 -11.76
CA ASP A 512 -9.56 -25.77 -12.46
C ASP A 512 -9.94 -24.38 -11.95
N LEU A 513 -8.98 -23.63 -11.41
CA LEU A 513 -9.19 -22.26 -10.96
C LEU A 513 -9.63 -21.34 -12.10
N ALA A 514 -9.26 -21.65 -13.35
CA ALA A 514 -9.66 -20.88 -14.52
C ALA A 514 -11.18 -20.97 -14.81
N ASP A 515 -11.88 -21.96 -14.25
CA ASP A 515 -13.34 -22.12 -14.38
C ASP A 515 -14.11 -21.35 -13.29
N LEU A 516 -13.42 -20.63 -12.40
CA LEU A 516 -14.02 -19.85 -11.32
C LEU A 516 -14.08 -18.37 -11.70
N ASP A 517 -15.27 -17.77 -11.55
CA ASP A 517 -15.46 -16.32 -11.76
C ASP A 517 -14.79 -15.47 -10.66
N ARG A 518 -14.63 -16.08 -9.48
CA ARG A 518 -14.06 -15.47 -8.29
C ARG A 518 -13.29 -16.49 -7.47
N VAL A 519 -12.23 -16.01 -6.85
CA VAL A 519 -11.46 -16.70 -5.81
C VAL A 519 -11.30 -15.80 -4.59
N PRO A 520 -10.89 -16.34 -3.43
CA PRO A 520 -10.63 -15.54 -2.24
C PRO A 520 -9.60 -14.43 -2.50
N THR A 521 -9.72 -13.35 -1.72
CA THR A 521 -8.82 -12.18 -1.79
C THR A 521 -7.35 -12.59 -1.76
N MET A 522 -7.02 -13.56 -0.91
CA MET A 522 -5.69 -14.16 -0.81
C MET A 522 -5.76 -15.69 -0.93
N THR A 523 -4.76 -16.29 -1.57
CA THR A 523 -4.62 -17.75 -1.62
C THR A 523 -3.20 -18.18 -1.30
N ALA A 524 -3.03 -19.35 -0.70
CA ALA A 524 -1.73 -19.96 -0.45
C ALA A 524 -1.74 -21.42 -0.91
N PHE A 525 -0.68 -21.84 -1.60
CA PHE A 525 -0.52 -23.19 -2.11
C PHE A 525 0.76 -23.81 -1.55
N GLU A 526 0.61 -24.96 -0.89
CA GLU A 526 1.73 -25.81 -0.51
C GLU A 526 2.09 -26.75 -1.66
N HIS A 527 3.24 -27.41 -1.56
CA HIS A 527 3.81 -28.26 -2.62
C HIS A 527 3.99 -27.56 -3.98
N ALA A 528 4.13 -26.24 -3.98
CA ALA A 528 4.22 -25.39 -5.16
C ALA A 528 5.67 -24.93 -5.41
N ARG A 529 6.46 -25.76 -6.09
CA ARG A 529 7.83 -25.39 -6.51
C ARG A 529 7.90 -24.16 -7.43
N ARG A 530 6.85 -23.93 -8.21
CA ARG A 530 6.75 -22.81 -9.15
C ARG A 530 5.62 -21.89 -8.72
N VAL A 531 5.70 -20.64 -9.17
CA VAL A 531 4.67 -19.62 -8.91
C VAL A 531 3.34 -19.88 -9.64
N ALA A 532 3.29 -20.86 -10.56
CA ALA A 532 2.15 -21.06 -11.46
C ALA A 532 0.78 -21.23 -10.75
N PRO A 533 0.63 -21.98 -9.63
CA PRO A 533 -0.64 -22.06 -8.91
C PRO A 533 -1.07 -20.71 -8.33
N ALA A 534 -0.13 -20.01 -7.67
CA ALA A 534 -0.37 -18.67 -7.13
C ALA A 534 -0.72 -17.65 -8.23
N ALA A 535 -0.01 -17.66 -9.36
CA ALA A 535 -0.30 -16.80 -10.51
C ALA A 535 -1.66 -17.12 -11.15
N SER A 536 -2.07 -18.39 -11.15
CA SER A 536 -3.38 -18.80 -11.65
C SER A 536 -4.52 -18.32 -10.74
N ALA A 537 -4.32 -18.33 -9.42
CA ALA A 537 -5.29 -17.76 -8.48
C ALA A 537 -5.42 -16.23 -8.65
N VAL A 538 -4.30 -15.53 -8.86
CA VAL A 538 -4.33 -14.10 -9.22
C VAL A 538 -5.07 -13.88 -10.54
N ALA A 539 -4.82 -14.69 -11.57
CA ALA A 539 -5.57 -14.61 -12.83
C ALA A 539 -7.08 -14.88 -12.66
N ALA A 540 -7.46 -15.72 -11.70
CA ALA A 540 -8.85 -16.03 -11.34
C ALA A 540 -9.48 -15.00 -10.39
N GLY A 541 -8.70 -14.06 -9.85
CA GLY A 541 -9.25 -12.95 -9.07
C GLY A 541 -8.66 -12.66 -7.69
N SER A 542 -7.63 -13.38 -7.23
CA SER A 542 -6.95 -13.05 -5.98
C SER A 542 -6.16 -11.75 -6.14
N HIS A 543 -6.06 -10.97 -5.06
CA HIS A 543 -5.22 -9.77 -5.01
C HIS A 543 -3.74 -10.16 -4.88
N GLY A 544 -3.47 -11.22 -4.12
CA GLY A 544 -2.15 -11.81 -3.97
C GLY A 544 -2.23 -13.30 -3.66
N ALA A 545 -1.15 -14.01 -3.90
CA ALA A 545 -1.06 -15.43 -3.60
C ALA A 545 0.35 -15.89 -3.22
N ILE A 546 0.44 -16.97 -2.45
CA ILE A 546 1.69 -17.56 -1.94
C ILE A 546 1.86 -18.96 -2.55
N ALA A 547 3.06 -19.27 -3.05
CA ALA A 547 3.46 -20.61 -3.47
C ALA A 547 4.65 -21.08 -2.62
N VAL A 548 4.43 -22.12 -1.80
CA VAL A 548 5.42 -22.71 -0.90
C VAL A 548 5.90 -24.04 -1.47
N ASP A 549 7.22 -24.20 -1.67
CA ASP A 549 7.84 -25.46 -2.07
C ASP A 549 8.02 -26.39 -0.85
N GLY A 550 6.92 -26.99 -0.42
CA GLY A 550 6.88 -27.86 0.75
C GLY A 550 5.60 -27.69 1.55
N VAL A 551 5.63 -28.11 2.81
CA VAL A 551 4.52 -28.01 3.77
C VAL A 551 4.99 -27.26 5.00
N LEU A 552 4.19 -26.30 5.45
CA LEU A 552 4.43 -25.54 6.67
C LEU A 552 3.91 -26.31 7.87
N GLY A 553 4.64 -26.28 8.99
CA GLY A 553 4.11 -26.76 10.27
C GLY A 553 2.85 -25.98 10.70
N PRO A 554 1.92 -26.60 11.46
CA PRO A 554 0.62 -26.00 11.78
C PRO A 554 0.73 -24.67 12.54
N GLU A 555 1.72 -24.52 13.44
CA GLU A 555 1.98 -23.25 14.12
C GLU A 555 2.37 -22.13 13.13
N ARG A 556 3.15 -22.46 12.10
CA ARG A 556 3.55 -21.49 11.09
C ARG A 556 2.39 -21.13 10.16
N VAL A 557 1.50 -22.08 9.88
CA VAL A 557 0.23 -21.82 9.18
C VAL A 557 -0.60 -20.83 9.98
N ARG A 558 -0.79 -21.08 11.28
CA ARG A 558 -1.51 -20.20 12.19
C ARG A 558 -0.90 -18.78 12.18
N THR A 559 0.42 -18.66 12.35
CA THR A 559 1.10 -17.34 12.32
C THR A 559 0.91 -16.63 10.99
N LEU A 560 1.10 -17.31 9.85
CA LEU A 560 0.94 -16.71 8.53
C LEU A 560 -0.48 -16.22 8.31
N VAL A 561 -1.48 -17.02 8.68
CA VAL A 561 -2.91 -16.66 8.56
C VAL A 561 -3.24 -15.48 9.47
N GLY A 562 -2.76 -15.48 10.71
CA GLY A 562 -2.97 -14.37 11.64
C GLY A 562 -2.36 -13.06 11.16
N LEU A 563 -1.13 -13.08 10.62
CA LEU A 563 -0.50 -11.89 10.05
C LEU A 563 -1.31 -11.32 8.87
N LEU A 564 -1.80 -12.18 7.97
CA LEU A 564 -2.67 -11.74 6.88
C LEU A 564 -3.99 -11.16 7.41
N ALA A 565 -4.55 -11.74 8.48
CA ALA A 565 -5.79 -11.30 9.12
C ALA A 565 -5.65 -9.94 9.84
N THR A 566 -4.44 -9.55 10.23
CA THR A 566 -4.13 -8.25 10.87
C THR A 566 -3.70 -7.17 9.88
N ALA A 567 -4.02 -7.33 8.60
CA ALA A 567 -3.63 -6.42 7.52
C ALA A 567 -2.11 -6.29 7.30
N THR A 568 -1.31 -7.25 7.77
CA THR A 568 0.13 -7.29 7.48
C THR A 568 0.35 -7.51 5.97
N PRO A 569 1.26 -6.77 5.31
CA PRO A 569 1.56 -6.97 3.89
C PRO A 569 1.98 -8.41 3.58
N LEU A 570 1.71 -8.88 2.36
CA LEU A 570 1.93 -10.27 1.94
C LEU A 570 3.38 -10.74 2.17
N ALA A 571 4.37 -9.96 1.73
CA ALA A 571 5.78 -10.30 1.91
C ALA A 571 6.21 -10.25 3.38
N SER A 572 5.76 -9.24 4.13
CA SER A 572 5.96 -9.12 5.58
C SER A 572 5.39 -10.32 6.32
N SER A 573 4.21 -10.78 5.94
CA SER A 573 3.56 -11.95 6.55
C SER A 573 4.41 -13.21 6.37
N VAL A 574 4.96 -13.42 5.16
CA VAL A 574 5.85 -14.54 4.85
C VAL A 574 7.19 -14.44 5.61
N ALA A 575 7.75 -13.24 5.71
CA ALA A 575 8.99 -12.98 6.44
C ALA A 575 8.82 -13.22 7.95
N LEU A 576 7.79 -12.63 8.56
CA LEU A 576 7.50 -12.71 9.99
C LEU A 576 7.05 -14.11 10.42
N ALA A 577 6.32 -14.84 9.57
CA ALA A 577 6.04 -16.26 9.78
C ALA A 577 7.27 -17.16 9.56
N ARG A 578 8.43 -16.60 9.16
CA ARG A 578 9.69 -17.33 8.96
C ARG A 578 9.54 -18.51 8.01
N VAL A 579 8.76 -18.33 6.93
CA VAL A 579 8.50 -19.38 5.94
C VAL A 579 9.81 -19.81 5.27
N ARG A 580 10.67 -18.85 4.94
CA ARG A 580 11.97 -19.10 4.28
C ARG A 580 12.99 -19.85 5.12
N GLU A 581 12.80 -19.97 6.42
CA GLU A 581 13.67 -20.80 7.27
C GLU A 581 13.43 -22.30 7.04
N VAL A 582 12.29 -22.69 6.45
CA VAL A 582 11.89 -24.10 6.30
C VAL A 582 11.52 -24.51 4.88
N ALA A 583 11.16 -23.56 4.02
CA ALA A 583 10.73 -23.84 2.65
C ALA A 583 11.04 -22.66 1.73
N ASP A 584 11.30 -22.96 0.45
CA ASP A 584 11.31 -21.93 -0.57
C ASP A 584 9.91 -21.38 -0.79
N VAL A 585 9.80 -20.07 -1.01
CA VAL A 585 8.52 -19.39 -1.18
C VAL A 585 8.58 -18.41 -2.33
N ARG A 586 7.48 -18.30 -3.08
CA ARG A 586 7.30 -17.31 -4.16
C ARG A 586 5.95 -16.67 -3.99
N LEU A 587 5.83 -15.41 -4.39
CA LEU A 587 4.59 -14.67 -4.33
C LEU A 587 4.04 -14.46 -5.75
N ALA A 588 2.73 -14.24 -5.87
CA ALA A 588 2.10 -13.72 -7.07
C ALA A 588 1.26 -12.50 -6.69
N GLY A 589 1.30 -11.47 -7.53
CA GLY A 589 0.75 -10.15 -7.21
C GLY A 589 1.78 -9.24 -6.54
N ASP A 590 1.33 -8.05 -6.13
CA ASP A 590 2.19 -7.08 -5.47
C ASP A 590 2.57 -7.56 -4.05
N PRO A 591 3.86 -7.56 -3.66
CA PRO A 591 4.29 -8.06 -2.35
C PRO A 591 3.77 -7.22 -1.17
N SER A 592 3.34 -5.98 -1.43
CA SER A 592 2.82 -5.07 -0.42
C SER A 592 1.29 -5.12 -0.26
N THR A 593 0.61 -6.00 -1.00
CA THR A 593 -0.86 -6.17 -0.88
C THR A 593 -1.26 -6.77 0.46
N VAL A 594 -2.42 -6.34 0.98
CA VAL A 594 -2.99 -6.78 2.26
C VAL A 594 -4.27 -7.60 2.05
N ALA A 595 -4.59 -8.51 2.96
CA ALA A 595 -5.74 -9.41 2.82
C ALA A 595 -7.06 -8.75 3.27
N VAL A 596 -6.98 -7.84 4.23
CA VAL A 596 -8.11 -7.16 4.86
C VAL A 596 -7.90 -5.64 4.84
N THR A 597 -8.98 -4.88 4.94
CA THR A 597 -8.93 -3.42 5.14
C THR A 597 -8.89 -3.12 6.65
N PRO A 598 -7.91 -2.33 7.16
CA PRO A 598 -7.90 -1.89 8.57
C PRO A 598 -9.17 -1.10 8.94
N GLU A 599 -9.70 -1.27 10.15
CA GLU A 599 -10.98 -0.66 10.57
C GLU A 599 -10.93 0.88 10.67
N GLN A 600 -9.79 1.47 11.05
CA GLN A 600 -9.65 2.93 11.25
C GLN A 600 -8.62 3.60 10.32
N GLY A 601 -8.27 2.95 9.21
CA GLY A 601 -7.25 3.50 8.30
C GLY A 601 -5.84 3.57 8.90
N GLY A 602 -5.60 2.92 10.03
CA GLY A 602 -4.30 2.80 10.68
C GLY A 602 -3.30 2.03 9.83
N THR A 603 -2.03 2.44 9.89
CA THR A 603 -0.93 1.70 9.28
C THR A 603 -0.46 0.62 10.26
N PRO A 604 -0.42 -0.67 9.88
CA PRO A 604 0.07 -1.72 10.76
C PRO A 604 1.52 -1.45 11.21
N GLY A 605 1.72 -1.42 12.53
CA GLY A 605 3.02 -1.36 13.16
C GLY A 605 3.59 -2.76 13.38
N LEU A 606 4.91 -2.90 13.29
CA LEU A 606 5.65 -4.04 13.82
C LEU A 606 6.47 -3.56 15.01
N VAL A 607 6.23 -4.15 16.18
CA VAL A 607 7.01 -3.91 17.39
C VAL A 607 7.86 -5.13 17.69
N ARG A 608 9.18 -4.96 17.68
CA ARG A 608 10.17 -5.99 18.01
C ARG A 608 10.64 -5.83 19.44
N VAL A 609 10.47 -6.89 20.23
CA VAL A 609 10.87 -6.94 21.63
C VAL A 609 11.99 -7.97 21.77
N ARG A 610 13.17 -7.50 22.19
CA ARG A 610 14.35 -8.34 22.46
C ARG A 610 14.71 -8.29 23.94
N SER A 611 14.66 -9.43 24.61
CA SER A 611 15.03 -9.55 26.02
C SER A 611 16.53 -9.30 26.26
N LEU A 612 16.83 -8.36 27.16
CA LEU A 612 18.18 -8.11 27.69
C LEU A 612 18.39 -8.86 29.02
N SER A 613 17.31 -9.04 29.78
CA SER A 613 17.22 -9.89 30.96
C SER A 613 15.83 -10.54 31.00
N GLU A 614 15.50 -11.28 32.07
CA GLU A 614 14.15 -11.83 32.23
C GLU A 614 13.06 -10.77 32.39
N THR A 615 13.42 -9.53 32.75
CA THR A 615 12.46 -8.46 33.09
C THR A 615 12.74 -7.13 32.39
N ALA A 616 13.78 -7.06 31.56
CA ALA A 616 14.14 -5.87 30.80
C ALA A 616 14.33 -6.22 29.33
N HIS A 617 13.69 -5.47 28.44
CA HIS A 617 13.59 -5.79 27.03
C HIS A 617 13.92 -4.53 26.21
N ALA A 618 14.82 -4.65 25.24
CA ALA A 618 14.99 -3.63 24.20
C ALA A 618 13.78 -3.70 23.26
N VAL A 619 13.34 -2.54 22.78
CA VAL A 619 12.22 -2.42 21.86
C VAL A 619 12.65 -1.63 20.64
N ALA A 620 12.23 -2.07 19.47
CA ALA A 620 12.27 -1.33 18.23
C ALA A 620 10.91 -1.42 17.56
N TRP A 621 10.53 -0.43 16.78
CA TRP A 621 9.29 -0.47 16.02
C TRP A 621 9.49 0.08 14.62
N ARG A 622 8.59 -0.31 13.73
CA ARG A 622 8.49 0.26 12.39
C ARG A 622 7.07 0.12 11.89
N SER A 623 6.63 1.04 11.05
CA SER A 623 5.43 0.83 10.23
C SER A 623 5.75 -0.07 9.06
N LEU A 624 4.76 -0.83 8.58
CA LEU A 624 4.89 -1.72 7.43
C LEU A 624 4.28 -1.07 6.18
N PRO A 625 5.09 -0.60 5.20
CA PRO A 625 4.59 -0.03 3.97
C PRO A 625 3.69 -1.01 3.22
N SER A 626 2.59 -0.51 2.66
CA SER A 626 1.62 -1.32 1.94
C SER A 626 0.99 -0.56 0.79
N VAL A 627 0.12 -1.23 0.02
CA VAL A 627 -0.72 -0.57 -0.99
C VAL A 627 -1.65 0.51 -0.38
N GLU A 628 -1.95 0.42 0.92
CA GLU A 628 -2.72 1.43 1.67
C GLU A 628 -1.78 2.43 2.37
N ALA A 629 -0.74 1.92 3.04
CA ALA A 629 0.25 2.71 3.77
C ALA A 629 1.40 3.13 2.84
N ARG A 630 1.09 4.09 1.95
CA ARG A 630 1.98 4.52 0.86
C ARG A 630 3.10 5.47 1.35
N PRO A 631 4.26 5.53 0.65
CA PRO A 631 5.34 6.46 0.98
C PRO A 631 4.89 7.92 1.03
N GLY A 632 5.34 8.63 2.07
CA GLY A 632 5.00 10.02 2.38
C GLY A 632 3.87 10.19 3.39
N SER A 633 3.16 9.10 3.73
CA SER A 633 2.27 9.04 4.90
C SER A 633 3.07 9.11 6.20
N GLU A 634 2.41 9.61 7.23
CA GLU A 634 2.94 9.67 8.58
C GLU A 634 2.39 8.53 9.43
N TYR A 635 3.26 7.95 10.25
CA TYR A 635 2.93 6.97 11.25
C TYR A 635 3.08 7.61 12.63
N HIS A 636 2.07 7.46 13.46
CA HIS A 636 2.00 8.00 14.81
C HIS A 636 2.04 6.84 15.81
N PRO A 637 3.23 6.38 16.22
CA PRO A 637 3.32 5.31 17.21
C PRO A 637 2.78 5.82 18.54
N PHE A 638 1.70 5.24 19.04
CA PHE A 638 1.19 5.57 20.38
C PHE A 638 1.76 4.58 21.39
N PHE A 639 2.74 5.03 22.17
CA PHE A 639 3.33 4.24 23.25
C PHE A 639 3.30 5.05 24.54
N GLU A 640 2.52 4.63 25.54
CA GLU A 640 2.44 5.36 26.82
C GLU A 640 3.81 5.57 27.48
N TRP A 641 4.78 4.70 27.18
CA TRP A 641 6.11 4.72 27.75
C TRP A 641 7.11 5.63 27.02
N ALA A 642 6.74 6.21 25.87
CA ALA A 642 7.59 7.09 25.07
C ALA A 642 6.84 8.31 24.54
N ASP A 643 7.44 9.49 24.71
CA ASP A 643 7.08 10.66 23.91
C ASP A 643 7.56 10.43 22.48
N THR A 644 6.65 10.05 21.60
CA THR A 644 6.93 9.74 20.20
C THR A 644 6.52 10.89 19.30
N LEU A 645 7.48 11.35 18.49
CA LEU A 645 7.17 12.20 17.34
C LEU A 645 6.66 11.34 16.16
N PRO A 646 5.78 11.89 15.31
CA PRO A 646 5.43 11.29 14.03
C PRO A 646 6.66 10.96 13.18
N GLU A 647 6.61 9.83 12.49
CA GLU A 647 7.67 9.33 11.59
C GLU A 647 7.08 8.86 10.25
N LEU A 648 7.92 8.61 9.25
CA LEU A 648 7.44 8.30 7.90
C LEU A 648 7.07 6.82 7.89
N VAL A 649 6.01 6.48 7.15
CA VAL A 649 5.69 5.08 6.91
C VAL A 649 6.89 4.37 6.27
N GLY A 650 7.34 3.29 6.89
CA GLY A 650 8.53 2.51 6.49
C GLY A 650 9.82 2.86 7.22
N ALA A 651 9.81 3.82 8.15
CA ALA A 651 10.95 4.08 9.04
C ALA A 651 11.00 3.04 10.18
N GLU A 652 12.22 2.68 10.60
CA GLU A 652 12.46 1.85 11.80
C GLU A 652 13.16 2.68 12.88
N ARG A 653 12.70 2.52 14.12
CA ARG A 653 13.20 3.28 15.27
C ARG A 653 13.46 2.36 16.46
N GLU A 654 14.57 2.61 17.14
CA GLU A 654 14.89 1.99 18.42
C GLU A 654 14.33 2.82 19.58
N GLY A 655 13.84 2.13 20.60
CA GLY A 655 13.43 2.74 21.86
C GLY A 655 14.60 3.36 22.60
N SER A 656 14.35 4.51 23.22
CA SER A 656 15.35 5.27 23.98
C SER A 656 15.81 4.55 25.25
N ARG A 657 15.02 3.59 25.75
CA ARG A 657 15.34 2.77 26.92
C ARG A 657 14.77 1.36 26.79
N PRO A 658 15.29 0.40 27.57
CA PRO A 658 14.61 -0.86 27.77
C PRO A 658 13.25 -0.66 28.47
N ILE A 659 12.30 -1.52 28.12
CA ILE A 659 10.98 -1.64 28.72
C ILE A 659 10.89 -2.86 29.65
N SER A 660 9.99 -2.79 30.60
CA SER A 660 9.68 -3.84 31.57
C SER A 660 8.74 -4.89 30.98
N THR A 661 8.61 -6.03 31.66
CA THR A 661 7.63 -7.06 31.28
C THR A 661 6.18 -6.55 31.30
N ALA A 662 5.85 -5.59 32.17
CA ALA A 662 4.50 -5.01 32.20
C ALA A 662 4.25 -4.17 30.93
N GLU A 663 5.20 -3.29 30.58
CA GLU A 663 5.13 -2.50 29.35
C GLU A 663 5.11 -3.36 28.07
N VAL A 664 5.72 -4.56 28.09
CA VAL A 664 5.57 -5.52 26.99
C VAL A 664 4.14 -6.03 26.86
N LEU A 665 3.43 -6.26 27.97
CA LEU A 665 2.05 -6.71 27.94
C LEU A 665 1.10 -5.61 27.46
N ASP A 666 1.44 -4.34 27.72
CA ASP A 666 0.66 -3.19 27.24
C ASP A 666 0.77 -3.00 25.71
N LEU A 667 1.83 -3.53 25.07
CA LEU A 667 2.01 -3.48 23.61
C LEU A 667 1.19 -4.51 22.83
N VAL A 668 0.85 -5.65 23.44
CA VAL A 668 0.16 -6.77 22.76
C VAL A 668 -1.31 -6.50 22.41
N PRO A 669 -2.12 -5.81 23.24
CA PRO A 669 -3.51 -5.54 22.91
C PRO A 669 -3.70 -4.36 21.95
N GLU A 670 -2.63 -3.71 21.48
CA GLU A 670 -2.76 -2.60 20.55
C GLU A 670 -3.27 -3.10 19.20
N PRO A 671 -4.49 -2.71 18.78
CA PRO A 671 -5.22 -3.38 17.70
C PRO A 671 -4.43 -3.39 16.40
N ASP A 672 -3.69 -2.33 16.08
CA ASP A 672 -2.95 -2.19 14.81
C ASP A 672 -1.44 -2.49 14.92
N SER A 673 -1.02 -3.22 15.95
CA SER A 673 0.38 -3.63 16.13
C SER A 673 0.58 -5.14 16.05
N VAL A 674 1.59 -5.57 15.30
CA VAL A 674 2.13 -6.93 15.32
C VAL A 674 3.33 -6.95 16.27
N VAL A 675 3.32 -7.82 17.27
CA VAL A 675 4.41 -7.94 18.23
C VAL A 675 5.28 -9.16 17.93
N ASP A 676 6.57 -8.93 17.67
CA ASP A 676 7.61 -9.97 17.60
C ASP A 676 8.38 -10.02 18.93
N LEU A 677 8.04 -11.01 19.76
CA LEU A 677 8.65 -11.24 21.07
C LEU A 677 9.76 -12.29 20.97
N ASN A 678 11.02 -11.84 20.96
CA ASN A 678 12.22 -12.68 20.84
C ASN A 678 12.20 -13.63 19.63
N GLY A 679 11.61 -13.19 18.52
CA GLY A 679 11.53 -13.96 17.29
C GLY A 679 10.22 -14.74 17.10
N ALA A 680 9.29 -14.67 18.06
CA ALA A 680 7.97 -15.28 17.97
C ALA A 680 6.88 -14.22 17.88
N ILE A 681 6.03 -14.33 16.87
CA ILE A 681 4.85 -13.46 16.73
C ILE A 681 3.84 -13.80 17.82
N VAL A 682 3.29 -12.75 18.43
CA VAL A 682 2.23 -12.84 19.44
C VAL A 682 1.03 -12.03 18.94
N PHE A 683 -0.14 -12.63 19.07
CA PHE A 683 -1.45 -12.01 18.78
C PHE A 683 -2.15 -11.62 20.10
N GLU A 684 -3.08 -10.67 20.05
CA GLU A 684 -3.86 -10.23 21.21
C GLU A 684 -4.61 -11.43 21.84
N ARG A 685 -5.32 -12.20 21.01
CA ARG A 685 -6.03 -13.42 21.43
C ARG A 685 -5.15 -14.56 21.95
N ASP A 686 -3.82 -14.47 21.84
CA ASP A 686 -2.94 -15.47 22.48
C ASP A 686 -2.93 -15.31 24.02
N GLY A 687 -3.38 -14.17 24.56
CA GLY A 687 -3.59 -13.97 26.00
C GLY A 687 -2.32 -14.12 26.83
N ILE A 688 -1.19 -13.63 26.32
CA ILE A 688 0.13 -13.85 26.94
C ILE A 688 0.21 -13.27 28.36
N THR A 689 0.92 -13.97 29.24
CA THR A 689 1.12 -13.54 30.63
C THR A 689 2.55 -13.06 30.86
N ALA A 690 2.78 -12.35 31.98
CA ALA A 690 4.14 -11.95 32.39
C ALA A 690 5.10 -13.15 32.54
N ASP A 691 4.58 -14.32 32.94
CA ASP A 691 5.40 -15.54 33.06
C ASP A 691 5.79 -16.11 31.70
N ASP A 692 4.94 -15.93 30.67
CA ASP A 692 5.26 -16.32 29.30
C ASP A 692 6.31 -15.40 28.70
N VAL A 693 6.24 -14.09 28.95
CA VAL A 693 7.29 -13.14 28.57
C VAL A 693 8.62 -13.51 29.22
N ARG A 694 8.64 -13.80 30.53
CA ARG A 694 9.85 -14.27 31.25
C ARG A 694 10.37 -15.60 30.71
N ARG A 695 9.48 -16.51 30.31
CA ARG A 695 9.85 -17.80 29.71
C ARG A 695 10.48 -17.61 28.34
N SER A 696 9.89 -16.76 27.49
CA SER A 696 10.44 -16.34 26.20
C SER A 696 11.83 -15.72 26.39
N ALA A 697 11.96 -14.80 27.35
CA ALA A 697 13.24 -14.17 27.69
C ALA A 697 14.32 -15.18 28.08
N ARG A 698 14.00 -16.13 29.00
CA ARG A 698 14.95 -17.18 29.41
C ARG A 698 15.44 -18.02 28.24
N ARG A 699 14.53 -18.39 27.33
CA ARG A 699 14.87 -19.15 26.12
C ARG A 699 15.81 -18.35 25.21
N ALA A 700 15.46 -17.10 24.92
CA ALA A 700 16.24 -16.24 24.04
C ALA A 700 17.67 -15.99 24.58
N LEU A 701 17.80 -15.76 25.89
CA LEU A 701 19.10 -15.55 26.55
C LEU A 701 19.96 -16.83 26.56
N ALA A 702 19.34 -18.01 26.63
CA ALA A 702 20.05 -19.29 26.54
C ALA A 702 20.56 -19.57 25.11
N GLU A 703 19.77 -19.25 24.09
CA GLU A 703 20.15 -19.39 22.68
C GLU A 703 21.27 -18.39 22.31
N GLY A 704 21.21 -17.15 22.80
CA GLY A 704 22.26 -16.14 22.58
C GLY A 704 23.61 -16.45 23.26
N SER A 705 23.60 -17.16 24.39
CA SER A 705 24.83 -17.54 25.12
C SER A 705 25.51 -18.80 24.57
N SER A 706 24.79 -19.62 23.80
CA SER A 706 25.32 -20.83 23.15
C SER A 706 25.86 -20.58 21.72
N GLY A 707 25.56 -19.43 21.11
CA GLY A 707 26.03 -19.00 19.79
C GLY A 707 27.32 -18.17 19.75
N GLY A 708 28.14 -18.19 20.82
CA GLY A 708 29.38 -17.41 20.94
C GLY A 708 30.47 -17.84 19.93
N GLY A 709 30.38 -17.32 18.70
CA GLY A 709 31.36 -17.60 17.65
C GLY A 709 30.99 -17.09 16.24
N ILE A 710 30.15 -16.06 16.09
CA ILE A 710 30.07 -15.31 14.84
C ILE A 710 30.20 -13.83 15.20
N SER A 711 31.29 -13.23 14.72
CA SER A 711 31.59 -11.81 14.81
C SER A 711 30.36 -10.99 14.41
N VAL A 712 29.96 -10.10 15.31
CA VAL A 712 29.22 -8.88 14.99
C VAL A 712 29.95 -8.21 13.83
N ARG A 713 29.36 -8.22 12.63
CA ARG A 713 29.62 -7.18 11.64
C ARG A 713 28.58 -6.11 11.92
N SER A 714 29.05 -5.03 12.54
CA SER A 714 28.40 -3.72 12.46
C SER A 714 28.05 -3.43 11.00
N GLY A 715 26.83 -2.93 10.78
CA GLY A 715 26.28 -2.63 9.46
C GLY A 715 26.93 -1.42 8.80
N GLU A 716 28.19 -1.55 8.39
CA GLU A 716 28.91 -0.52 7.63
C GLU A 716 29.46 -1.01 6.28
N GLU A 717 29.32 -2.29 5.91
CA GLU A 717 29.75 -2.74 4.58
C GLU A 717 28.80 -3.80 4.03
N LEU A 718 27.77 -3.31 3.33
CA LEU A 718 27.03 -3.91 2.20
C LEU A 718 25.71 -3.13 2.04
N ARG A 719 25.81 -1.89 1.55
CA ARG A 719 24.72 -1.16 0.89
C ARG A 719 25.22 -0.70 -0.46
#